data_AF-A0A6V8KMA8-F1
#
_entry.id   AF-A0A6V8KMA8-F1
#
_cell.length_a   1.000
_cell.length_b   1.000
_cell.length_c   1.000
_cell.angle_alpha   90.00
_cell.angle_beta   90.00
_cell.angle_gamma   90.00
#
_symmetry.space_group_name_H-M   'P 1'
#
loop_
_entity.id
_entity.type
_entity.pdbx_description
1 polymer ?
#
loop_
_entity_poly.entity_id
_entity_poly.type
_entity_poly.pdbx_seq_one_letter_code
_entity_poly.pdbx_strand_id
1 'polypeptide(L)'
;MRRRYFPWYTPRQARAGAAATLVLALVATVLSPGRAAAADMSDLGELLDLTRPELAAVAAKLAAGNEAGAAGELKTFYAGRTNVHHPAPNADAGGGDASADELAAGIFRFGAETRDFYNDAQQRIDVNWQDTWGGTQDAPGSAQTLMSDLAFMPRLISAYAYGTDPVKRAAYAAAWMDISLDFFADVQSWPQGRNLSAAKRLAQLISAFSEFRTDPGIDASDLVAYLSGVHATAKYLVGVMQVHVGNNWYVSMARSVYATAVFLPEFSASTGWEWFAVRSLERFLRAHVKGDGVYREPAFNYQAYVADLLNTVTRIADPNGRTLPDSLVRTSDWIADSLFATRQPNLEVAMVGDSPNADAGTAAIGRTGARNSWPDFTWVASGRTEGTVPTLQSTVYPISFAVQRSGWGADARYMLINNQNSSYTASHRHPDDLSLVMAAYGRPLIVDSGVGDYSATPTNDWMRRTTEAHNTIEVDGVPQTAGVPRTTSLWRSNAGLDIYRGTTMGYRPVVHDRAVYFIKPGYWVVSDDLTGDTAAHNYRQLWHFPGDPVTVNPNTKVATVGFDTVPGAAPVAGVRLVPVATAGAALTPTVHEDGAVRVGDQVLTDVDYLSYDWRATGSTGLDTVVVPGKAGAAPAVTAKRIAMPGVGHSVATAMEIGLPNATGRFYLSREATPSSRAFGAATTNAETAYLERASGGGLTRYALTRGSSLVDHGATVIAASAPVSDVSVELRGATAQISLGDPFTGTLSINAPNVNAVTVNETPTAFTRTGDLITVSVQASFSPTPVLDDEFADASLDRTVYDFNGSRDGWTPVQGSWSLTGAGPDSQLAQTSTADIMSFAALQDVPNDVVMAADIVPGVRGQTTARTGLAFRYQDSRNYYRANVLNSSSGATLQLVKVYDGETWILATTELPTGANAPHKLIVSAIGKHLTAKVGDTSISADDSQLPTGGAAAFTHRRAATFDNIVIREGIDQANWRAITGSVSVASGQLHLTPPAGGRAHVLADSTLPSRFSEACDYVAETTVTINGSVGNAGISLRDTTDSYGYRIHIGKTSEGTQYANIIREAHASGPVGVGSASISNPLTGPVRLGAVIHGDRITVTLNGVEVLTARDTVVRSGGVGLYASTQSTFENITVAQSCQRERLRPSAPGASNRPDRNDGAGG
;
A
#
# COMPACT_ATOMS: atom_id res chain seq x y z
N MET A 1 -13.65 20.63 39.62
CA MET A 1 -14.78 21.11 40.46
C MET A 1 -15.94 20.12 40.34
N ARG A 2 -16.20 19.34 41.40
CA ARG A 2 -17.47 19.12 42.14
C ARG A 2 -18.70 18.73 41.28
N ARG A 3 -19.21 17.47 41.37
CA ARG A 3 -20.21 16.91 42.35
C ARG A 3 -21.63 17.45 42.05
N ARG A 4 -22.72 16.65 41.89
CA ARG A 4 -23.39 15.69 42.80
C ARG A 4 -24.66 15.12 42.10
N TYR A 5 -25.11 13.84 42.18
CA TYR A 5 -25.70 12.94 43.23
C TYR A 5 -27.11 12.43 42.82
N PHE A 6 -27.32 11.13 43.05
CA PHE A 6 -28.55 10.31 43.13
C PHE A 6 -29.58 10.78 44.19
N PRO A 7 -30.84 10.28 44.19
CA PRO A 7 -31.24 9.24 45.17
C PRO A 7 -32.34 8.22 44.69
N TRP A 8 -32.28 6.89 44.90
CA TRP A 8 -32.36 5.98 46.09
C TRP A 8 -33.69 5.16 46.07
N TYR A 9 -33.64 3.83 46.22
CA TYR A 9 -34.58 3.04 47.04
C TYR A 9 -34.01 1.66 47.41
N THR A 10 -34.06 1.33 48.70
CA THR A 10 -33.52 0.14 49.41
C THR A 10 -34.64 -0.81 49.89
N PRO A 11 -34.32 -2.04 50.36
CA PRO A 11 -35.17 -3.22 50.28
C PRO A 11 -35.98 -3.52 51.56
N ARG A 12 -36.92 -4.47 51.47
CA ARG A 12 -37.56 -5.11 52.65
C ARG A 12 -37.42 -6.63 52.61
N GLN A 13 -36.87 -7.16 53.70
CA GLN A 13 -36.92 -8.57 54.10
C GLN A 13 -38.28 -8.91 54.72
N ALA A 14 -38.73 -10.16 54.57
CA ALA A 14 -39.64 -10.84 55.50
C ALA A 14 -39.29 -12.33 55.58
N ARG A 15 -39.21 -12.84 56.82
CA ARG A 15 -38.94 -14.23 57.24
C ARG A 15 -40.24 -15.05 57.27
N ALA A 16 -40.21 -16.29 56.76
CA ALA A 16 -40.27 -17.58 57.46
C ALA A 16 -41.66 -18.26 57.55
N GLY A 17 -41.66 -19.57 57.26
CA GLY A 17 -42.77 -20.50 57.52
C GLY A 17 -42.49 -21.86 56.90
N ALA A 18 -42.05 -22.83 57.72
CA ALA A 18 -41.84 -24.22 57.34
C ALA A 18 -43.11 -25.04 57.53
N ALA A 19 -43.40 -25.97 56.61
CA ALA A 19 -44.17 -27.18 56.87
C ALA A 19 -43.84 -28.24 55.80
N ALA A 20 -43.45 -29.43 56.26
CA ALA A 20 -43.15 -30.59 55.44
C ALA A 20 -44.44 -31.37 55.09
N THR A 21 -44.46 -32.03 53.93
CA THR A 21 -44.41 -33.49 53.73
C THR A 21 -45.21 -33.90 52.47
N LEU A 22 -44.58 -34.72 51.62
CA LEU A 22 -45.05 -36.00 51.05
C LEU A 22 -44.72 -36.15 49.56
N VAL A 23 -44.08 -37.28 49.28
CA VAL A 23 -43.53 -37.78 48.02
C VAL A 23 -44.63 -38.21 47.05
N LEU A 24 -44.51 -37.82 45.77
CA LEU A 24 -44.98 -38.64 44.66
C LEU A 24 -44.14 -38.36 43.41
N ALA A 25 -43.41 -39.38 42.98
CA ALA A 25 -42.65 -39.41 41.75
C ALA A 25 -43.62 -39.42 40.56
N LEU A 26 -43.46 -38.46 39.64
CA LEU A 26 -44.01 -38.54 38.30
C LEU A 26 -42.97 -37.97 37.33
N VAL A 27 -42.67 -38.75 36.30
CA VAL A 27 -41.73 -38.46 35.21
C VAL A 27 -42.03 -37.09 34.61
N ALA A 28 -41.14 -36.13 34.83
CA ALA A 28 -41.14 -34.83 34.17
C ALA A 28 -39.91 -34.77 33.27
N THR A 29 -40.16 -34.59 31.98
CA THR A 29 -39.22 -34.05 31.00
C THR A 29 -38.37 -32.97 31.64
N VAL A 30 -37.04 -33.12 31.59
CA VAL A 30 -36.11 -32.05 31.95
C VAL A 30 -36.32 -30.94 30.93
N LEU A 31 -37.17 -29.98 31.28
CA LEU A 31 -37.14 -28.65 30.71
C LEU A 31 -35.85 -28.02 31.25
N SER A 32 -34.86 -27.86 30.39
CA SER A 32 -33.69 -27.02 30.63
C SER A 32 -34.17 -25.66 31.17
N PRO A 33 -33.50 -25.06 32.17
CA PRO A 33 -33.79 -23.69 32.57
C PRO A 33 -33.66 -22.80 31.33
N GLY A 34 -34.77 -22.20 30.92
CA GLY A 34 -34.85 -21.41 29.70
C GLY A 34 -33.77 -20.31 29.67
N ARG A 35 -33.06 -20.24 28.55
CA ARG A 35 -32.17 -19.12 28.23
C ARG A 35 -32.93 -17.81 28.36
N ALA A 36 -32.40 -16.89 29.16
CA ALA A 36 -32.90 -15.53 29.23
C ALA A 36 -32.59 -14.81 27.91
N ALA A 37 -33.60 -14.11 27.41
CA ALA A 37 -33.70 -13.45 26.11
C ALA A 37 -33.68 -14.40 24.90
N ALA A 38 -34.79 -15.12 24.68
CA ALA A 38 -35.20 -15.33 23.30
C ALA A 38 -35.20 -13.95 22.63
N ALA A 39 -34.33 -13.73 21.64
CA ALA A 39 -34.51 -12.61 20.74
C ALA A 39 -35.97 -12.64 20.30
N ASP A 40 -36.67 -11.50 20.36
CA ASP A 40 -38.06 -11.43 19.93
C ASP A 40 -38.11 -11.92 18.49
N MET A 41 -38.66 -13.14 18.27
CA MET A 41 -38.56 -13.81 16.97
C MET A 41 -39.41 -13.09 15.91
N SER A 42 -40.19 -12.09 16.32
CA SER A 42 -40.87 -11.11 15.49
C SER A 42 -39.93 -10.28 14.60
N ASP A 43 -38.65 -10.14 14.96
CA ASP A 43 -37.68 -9.30 14.23
C ASP A 43 -37.03 -10.01 13.02
N LEU A 44 -37.33 -11.30 12.79
CA LEU A 44 -36.83 -12.03 11.61
C LEU A 44 -37.20 -11.36 10.28
N GLY A 45 -38.35 -10.68 10.24
CA GLY A 45 -38.78 -9.89 9.07
C GLY A 45 -37.98 -8.60 8.84
N GLU A 46 -37.35 -8.05 9.88
CA GLU A 46 -36.43 -6.91 9.74
C GLU A 46 -35.00 -7.38 9.43
N LEU A 47 -34.59 -8.52 10.00
CA LEU A 47 -33.27 -9.11 9.84
C LEU A 47 -33.03 -9.66 8.44
N LEU A 48 -34.00 -10.38 7.88
CA LEU A 48 -33.86 -11.14 6.64
C LEU A 48 -34.63 -10.51 5.46
N ASP A 49 -34.06 -10.61 4.27
CA ASP A 49 -34.79 -10.35 3.03
C ASP A 49 -35.70 -11.54 2.69
N LEU A 50 -36.90 -11.53 3.26
CA LEU A 50 -37.91 -12.59 3.06
C LEU A 50 -38.49 -12.63 1.63
N THR A 51 -38.09 -11.70 0.73
CA THR A 51 -38.48 -11.75 -0.68
C THR A 51 -37.68 -12.77 -1.49
N ARG A 52 -36.59 -13.27 -0.92
CA ARG A 52 -35.72 -14.27 -1.54
C ARG A 52 -36.45 -15.61 -1.70
N PRO A 53 -36.48 -16.21 -2.91
CA PRO A 53 -37.19 -17.47 -3.15
C PRO A 53 -36.76 -18.61 -2.23
N GLU A 54 -35.48 -18.68 -1.89
CA GLU A 54 -34.93 -19.69 -0.99
C GLU A 54 -35.40 -19.57 0.47
N LEU A 55 -35.95 -18.42 0.87
CA LEU A 55 -36.54 -18.20 2.20
C LEU A 55 -38.07 -18.29 2.20
N ALA A 56 -38.70 -18.73 1.11
CA ALA A 56 -40.16 -18.78 0.99
C ALA A 56 -40.84 -19.59 2.11
N ALA A 57 -40.21 -20.68 2.59
CA ALA A 57 -40.71 -21.47 3.71
C ALA A 57 -40.69 -20.67 5.03
N VAL A 58 -39.60 -19.95 5.30
CA VAL A 58 -39.45 -19.06 6.47
C VAL A 58 -40.51 -17.97 6.41
N ALA A 59 -40.65 -17.30 5.26
CA ALA A 59 -41.62 -16.24 5.03
C ALA A 59 -43.07 -16.73 5.25
N ALA A 60 -43.41 -17.92 4.75
CA ALA A 60 -44.74 -18.51 4.93
C ALA A 60 -45.06 -18.82 6.39
N LYS A 61 -44.08 -19.31 7.17
CA LYS A 61 -44.24 -19.56 8.61
C LYS A 61 -44.44 -18.27 9.39
N LEU A 62 -43.66 -17.23 9.09
CA LEU A 62 -43.81 -15.90 9.70
C LEU A 62 -45.15 -15.26 9.36
N ALA A 63 -45.59 -15.33 8.11
CA ALA A 63 -46.91 -14.83 7.69
C ALA A 63 -48.08 -15.55 8.41
N ALA A 64 -47.86 -16.80 8.84
CA ALA A 64 -48.81 -17.57 9.64
C ALA A 64 -48.66 -17.37 11.17
N GLY A 65 -47.77 -16.47 11.62
CA GLY A 65 -47.49 -16.24 13.04
C GLY A 65 -46.74 -17.39 13.74
N ASN A 66 -46.11 -18.30 12.98
CA ASN A 66 -45.38 -19.45 13.50
C ASN A 66 -43.86 -19.19 13.51
N GLU A 67 -43.41 -18.39 14.48
CA GLU A 67 -42.01 -17.99 14.62
C GLU A 67 -41.06 -19.16 14.91
N ALA A 68 -41.43 -20.07 15.81
CA ALA A 68 -40.64 -21.27 16.09
C ALA A 68 -40.50 -22.18 14.85
N GLY A 69 -41.57 -22.29 14.06
CA GLY A 69 -41.54 -22.97 12.77
C GLY A 69 -40.63 -22.27 11.77
N ALA A 70 -40.67 -20.93 11.70
CA ALA A 70 -39.80 -20.14 10.84
C ALA A 70 -38.31 -20.34 11.17
N ALA A 71 -37.96 -20.35 12.47
CA ALA A 71 -36.60 -20.65 12.93
C ALA A 71 -36.16 -22.07 12.54
N GLY A 72 -37.05 -23.05 12.61
CA GLY A 72 -36.79 -24.42 12.18
C GLY A 72 -36.52 -24.54 10.66
N GLU A 73 -37.30 -23.83 9.84
CA GLU A 73 -37.06 -23.74 8.39
C GLU A 73 -35.73 -23.02 8.10
N LEU A 74 -35.41 -21.96 8.85
CA LEU A 74 -34.16 -21.22 8.69
C LEU A 74 -32.92 -22.06 9.03
N LYS A 75 -32.99 -22.87 10.10
CA LYS A 75 -31.96 -23.87 10.43
C LYS A 75 -31.76 -24.85 9.28
N THR A 76 -32.87 -25.38 8.75
CA THR A 76 -32.82 -26.33 7.62
C THR A 76 -32.19 -25.71 6.38
N PHE A 77 -32.57 -24.48 6.06
CA PHE A 77 -31.99 -23.70 4.97
C PHE A 77 -30.47 -23.54 5.14
N TYR A 78 -30.02 -23.00 6.28
CA TYR A 78 -28.59 -22.75 6.49
C TYR A 78 -27.77 -24.03 6.61
N ALA A 79 -28.31 -25.13 7.13
CA ALA A 79 -27.62 -26.42 7.13
C ALA A 79 -27.39 -26.95 5.70
N GLY A 80 -28.38 -26.78 4.82
CA GLY A 80 -28.35 -27.23 3.41
C GLY A 80 -27.70 -26.26 2.41
N ARG A 81 -27.35 -25.03 2.81
CA ARG A 81 -26.84 -23.99 1.90
C ARG A 81 -25.43 -24.31 1.37
N THR A 82 -25.26 -24.29 0.06
CA THR A 82 -23.99 -24.62 -0.63
C THR A 82 -23.56 -23.63 -1.71
N ASN A 83 -24.42 -22.68 -2.09
CA ASN A 83 -24.21 -21.74 -3.19
C ASN A 83 -23.42 -20.48 -2.81
N VAL A 84 -23.03 -20.33 -1.55
CA VAL A 84 -22.23 -19.22 -1.04
C VAL A 84 -21.00 -19.79 -0.34
N HIS A 85 -19.83 -19.32 -0.72
CA HIS A 85 -18.55 -19.86 -0.30
C HIS A 85 -17.85 -18.93 0.69
N HIS A 86 -17.33 -19.47 1.77
CA HIS A 86 -16.37 -18.78 2.63
C HIS A 86 -15.01 -19.47 2.49
N PRO A 87 -13.89 -18.74 2.55
CA PRO A 87 -12.59 -19.38 2.53
C PRO A 87 -12.45 -20.41 3.66
N ALA A 88 -11.90 -21.58 3.33
CA ALA A 88 -11.70 -22.67 4.28
C ALA A 88 -10.88 -22.22 5.50
N PRO A 89 -11.17 -22.74 6.70
CA PRO A 89 -10.42 -22.44 7.91
C PRO A 89 -9.00 -22.97 7.80
N ASN A 90 -8.03 -22.19 8.28
CA ASN A 90 -6.65 -22.65 8.32
C ASN A 90 -6.47 -23.66 9.47
N ALA A 91 -5.87 -24.83 9.17
CA ALA A 91 -5.73 -25.94 10.09
C ALA A 91 -5.01 -25.57 11.40
N ASP A 92 -4.03 -24.66 11.31
CA ASP A 92 -3.15 -24.26 12.41
C ASP A 92 -3.43 -22.82 12.92
N ALA A 93 -4.57 -22.23 12.58
CA ALA A 93 -4.90 -20.88 13.03
C ALA A 93 -5.51 -20.84 14.44
N GLY A 94 -5.31 -19.72 15.13
CA GLY A 94 -5.92 -19.41 16.42
C GLY A 94 -4.90 -18.93 17.45
N GLY A 95 -5.20 -17.82 18.12
CA GLY A 95 -4.43 -17.32 19.25
C GLY A 95 -4.77 -18.06 20.55
N GLY A 96 -3.84 -18.04 21.50
CA GLY A 96 -3.95 -18.78 22.76
C GLY A 96 -3.41 -20.21 22.65
N ASP A 97 -3.32 -20.89 23.78
CA ASP A 97 -2.58 -22.15 23.97
C ASP A 97 -3.50 -23.31 24.40
N ALA A 98 -4.81 -23.08 24.47
CA ALA A 98 -5.80 -24.12 24.78
C ALA A 98 -6.10 -24.98 23.55
N SER A 99 -6.17 -26.30 23.71
CA SER A 99 -6.65 -27.21 22.66
C SER A 99 -8.15 -27.05 22.40
N ALA A 100 -8.66 -27.59 21.28
CA ALA A 100 -10.09 -27.54 21.00
C ALA A 100 -10.92 -28.30 22.05
N ASP A 101 -10.41 -29.43 22.57
CA ASP A 101 -11.05 -30.18 23.67
C ASP A 101 -11.10 -29.34 24.96
N GLU A 102 -10.03 -28.60 25.28
CA GLU A 102 -9.99 -27.70 26.44
C GLU A 102 -10.97 -26.54 26.27
N LEU A 103 -11.00 -25.90 25.10
CA LEU A 103 -11.95 -24.82 24.80
C LEU A 103 -13.40 -25.32 24.90
N ALA A 104 -13.68 -26.56 24.46
CA ALA A 104 -14.98 -27.19 24.60
C ALA A 104 -15.38 -27.49 26.04
N ALA A 105 -14.38 -27.69 26.90
CA ALA A 105 -14.54 -27.84 28.34
C ALA A 105 -14.51 -26.49 29.09
N GLY A 106 -14.57 -25.34 28.41
CA GLY A 106 -14.56 -24.01 29.04
C GLY A 106 -13.19 -23.54 29.53
N ILE A 107 -12.10 -24.22 29.15
CA ILE A 107 -10.73 -23.90 29.57
C ILE A 107 -10.04 -23.04 28.50
N PHE A 108 -9.62 -21.84 28.89
CA PHE A 108 -8.92 -20.88 28.04
C PHE A 108 -7.50 -20.63 28.55
N ARG A 109 -6.55 -20.51 27.63
CA ARG A 109 -5.13 -20.29 27.95
C ARG A 109 -4.50 -19.28 27.01
N PHE A 110 -3.85 -18.26 27.57
CA PHE A 110 -3.08 -17.26 26.83
C PHE A 110 -1.77 -16.98 27.56
N GLY A 111 -0.67 -17.55 27.05
CA GLY A 111 0.62 -17.51 27.73
C GLY A 111 0.54 -18.21 29.09
N ALA A 112 0.99 -17.51 30.14
CA ALA A 112 0.97 -18.05 31.50
C ALA A 112 -0.42 -18.04 32.16
N GLU A 113 -1.41 -17.36 31.57
CA GLU A 113 -2.75 -17.23 32.15
C GLU A 113 -3.66 -18.38 31.68
N THR A 114 -4.24 -19.12 32.63
CA THR A 114 -5.29 -20.14 32.38
C THR A 114 -6.55 -19.76 33.15
N ARG A 115 -7.72 -19.94 32.55
CA ARG A 115 -9.04 -19.77 33.17
C ARG A 115 -9.95 -20.93 32.82
N ASP A 116 -10.77 -21.32 33.78
CA ASP A 116 -11.86 -22.29 33.60
C ASP A 116 -13.18 -21.54 33.81
N PHE A 117 -14.00 -21.53 32.76
CA PHE A 117 -15.29 -20.85 32.71
C PHE A 117 -16.45 -21.84 32.49
N TYR A 118 -16.25 -23.12 32.78
CA TYR A 118 -17.35 -24.07 32.71
C TYR A 118 -18.25 -23.96 33.94
N ASN A 119 -19.56 -23.79 33.73
CA ASN A 119 -20.55 -23.72 34.79
C ASN A 119 -21.26 -25.07 34.93
N ASP A 120 -20.81 -25.90 35.88
CA ASP A 120 -21.37 -27.22 36.14
C ASP A 120 -22.88 -27.20 36.45
N ALA A 121 -23.39 -26.15 37.08
CA ALA A 121 -24.81 -26.05 37.43
C ALA A 121 -25.70 -25.79 36.22
N GLN A 122 -25.18 -25.03 35.25
CA GLN A 122 -25.89 -24.67 34.02
C GLN A 122 -25.52 -25.58 32.84
N GLN A 123 -24.51 -26.45 33.00
CA GLN A 123 -23.96 -27.34 31.98
C GLN A 123 -23.59 -26.58 30.69
N ARG A 124 -22.98 -25.40 30.84
CA ARG A 124 -22.59 -24.52 29.73
C ARG A 124 -21.34 -23.72 30.06
N ILE A 125 -20.71 -23.16 29.03
CA ILE A 125 -19.62 -22.20 29.20
C ILE A 125 -20.22 -20.82 29.55
N ASP A 126 -19.70 -20.18 30.61
CA ASP A 126 -20.19 -18.93 31.21
C ASP A 126 -18.98 -18.04 31.51
N VAL A 127 -18.61 -17.20 30.55
CA VAL A 127 -17.31 -16.51 30.56
C VAL A 127 -17.41 -15.23 31.37
N ASN A 128 -16.50 -15.05 32.33
CA ASN A 128 -16.32 -13.74 32.96
C ASN A 128 -15.56 -12.77 32.02
N TRP A 129 -16.31 -12.07 31.16
CA TRP A 129 -15.75 -11.11 30.19
C TRP A 129 -15.06 -9.89 30.81
N GLN A 130 -15.23 -9.65 32.11
CA GLN A 130 -14.59 -8.56 32.87
C GLN A 130 -13.32 -9.00 33.60
N ASP A 131 -12.90 -10.27 33.48
CA ASP A 131 -11.61 -10.74 34.01
C ASP A 131 -10.48 -9.86 33.45
N THR A 132 -9.57 -9.39 34.31
CA THR A 132 -8.46 -8.51 33.91
C THR A 132 -7.30 -9.28 33.31
N TRP A 133 -7.34 -10.62 33.32
CA TRP A 133 -6.32 -11.51 32.77
C TRP A 133 -4.90 -11.18 33.23
N GLY A 134 -4.72 -11.08 34.56
CA GLY A 134 -3.43 -10.76 35.18
C GLY A 134 -3.09 -9.26 35.19
N GLY A 135 -3.90 -8.41 34.55
CA GLY A 135 -3.77 -6.95 34.61
C GLY A 135 -4.60 -6.28 35.71
N THR A 136 -4.71 -4.97 35.63
CA THR A 136 -5.55 -4.15 36.52
C THR A 136 -6.84 -3.73 35.82
N GLN A 137 -7.76 -3.11 36.56
CA GLN A 137 -9.00 -2.58 36.00
C GLN A 137 -8.74 -1.44 34.99
N ASP A 138 -7.71 -0.64 35.21
CA ASP A 138 -7.33 0.49 34.36
C ASP A 138 -6.36 0.09 33.23
N ALA A 139 -5.65 -1.05 33.40
CA ALA A 139 -4.70 -1.60 32.44
C ALA A 139 -4.81 -3.14 32.43
N PRO A 140 -5.87 -3.69 31.80
CA PRO A 140 -6.06 -5.13 31.73
C PRO A 140 -4.94 -5.80 30.93
N GLY A 141 -4.69 -7.07 31.22
CA GLY A 141 -3.70 -7.88 30.53
C GLY A 141 -4.04 -8.05 29.06
N SER A 142 -3.02 -8.27 28.23
CA SER A 142 -3.17 -8.44 26.78
C SER A 142 -4.11 -9.60 26.41
N ALA A 143 -4.17 -10.65 27.24
CA ALA A 143 -5.07 -11.78 27.09
C ALA A 143 -6.56 -11.39 27.16
N GLN A 144 -6.93 -10.34 27.90
CA GLN A 144 -8.32 -9.84 27.87
C GLN A 144 -8.70 -9.34 26.47
N THR A 145 -7.77 -8.65 25.80
CA THR A 145 -7.99 -8.21 24.41
C THR A 145 -8.12 -9.41 23.46
N LEU A 146 -7.26 -10.42 23.60
CA LEU A 146 -7.32 -11.64 22.77
C LEU A 146 -8.62 -12.42 22.98
N MET A 147 -9.07 -12.53 24.22
CA MET A 147 -10.36 -13.11 24.58
C MET A 147 -11.50 -12.32 23.91
N SER A 148 -11.47 -11.00 24.03
CA SER A 148 -12.46 -10.13 23.40
C SER A 148 -12.39 -10.15 21.87
N ASP A 149 -11.25 -10.48 21.26
CA ASP A 149 -11.10 -10.61 19.80
C ASP A 149 -11.63 -11.98 19.30
N LEU A 150 -12.02 -12.88 20.21
CA LEU A 150 -12.30 -14.30 19.97
C LEU A 150 -11.11 -15.00 19.29
N ALA A 151 -9.88 -14.66 19.70
CA ALA A 151 -8.66 -15.12 19.04
C ALA A 151 -8.52 -16.66 19.02
N PHE A 152 -9.12 -17.37 19.97
CA PHE A 152 -9.13 -18.84 20.08
C PHE A 152 -10.06 -19.53 19.07
N MET A 153 -11.06 -18.81 18.54
CA MET A 153 -12.15 -19.39 17.73
C MET A 153 -11.66 -20.19 16.50
N PRO A 154 -10.64 -19.73 15.72
CA PRO A 154 -10.10 -20.51 14.61
C PRO A 154 -9.70 -21.94 14.97
N ARG A 155 -9.25 -22.19 16.21
CA ARG A 155 -8.87 -23.52 16.66
C ARG A 155 -10.07 -24.45 16.83
N LEU A 156 -11.18 -23.94 17.38
CA LEU A 156 -12.45 -24.67 17.43
C LEU A 156 -12.99 -24.94 16.03
N ILE A 157 -12.96 -23.94 15.15
CA ILE A 157 -13.44 -24.05 13.76
C ILE A 157 -12.66 -25.13 13.01
N SER A 158 -11.33 -25.09 13.07
CA SER A 158 -10.44 -26.07 12.44
C SER A 158 -10.71 -27.48 12.96
N ALA A 159 -10.78 -27.66 14.28
CA ALA A 159 -11.03 -28.97 14.89
C ALA A 159 -12.40 -29.55 14.51
N TYR A 160 -13.43 -28.72 14.33
CA TYR A 160 -14.73 -29.15 13.83
C TYR A 160 -14.69 -29.51 12.35
N ALA A 161 -14.09 -28.66 11.51
CA ALA A 161 -14.06 -28.81 10.06
C ALA A 161 -13.26 -30.04 9.61
N TYR A 162 -12.12 -30.30 10.26
CA TYR A 162 -11.22 -31.40 9.89
C TYR A 162 -11.36 -32.64 10.79
N GLY A 163 -12.10 -32.54 11.89
CA GLY A 163 -12.37 -33.65 12.80
C GLY A 163 -13.34 -34.67 12.22
N THR A 164 -13.18 -35.94 12.61
CA THR A 164 -14.06 -37.05 12.20
C THR A 164 -14.89 -37.65 13.34
N ASP A 165 -14.55 -37.34 14.60
CA ASP A 165 -15.30 -37.81 15.77
C ASP A 165 -16.59 -36.99 15.93
N PRO A 166 -17.78 -37.60 15.77
CA PRO A 166 -19.04 -36.88 15.83
C PRO A 166 -19.35 -36.34 17.24
N VAL A 167 -18.88 -37.00 18.30
CA VAL A 167 -19.11 -36.54 19.69
C VAL A 167 -18.30 -35.29 19.96
N LYS A 168 -17.03 -35.28 19.57
CA LYS A 168 -16.17 -34.10 19.70
C LYS A 168 -16.66 -32.94 18.84
N ARG A 169 -17.08 -33.21 17.61
CA ARG A 169 -17.65 -32.17 16.73
C ARG A 169 -18.88 -31.52 17.34
N ALA A 170 -19.80 -32.31 17.89
CA ALA A 170 -20.96 -31.78 18.59
C ALA A 170 -20.56 -30.93 19.81
N ALA A 171 -19.55 -31.36 20.57
CA ALA A 171 -19.02 -30.59 21.70
C ALA A 171 -18.40 -29.25 21.25
N TYR A 172 -17.66 -29.22 20.15
CA TYR A 172 -17.09 -27.98 19.60
C TYR A 172 -18.17 -27.02 19.10
N ALA A 173 -19.21 -27.55 18.44
CA ALA A 173 -20.35 -26.76 18.00
C ALA A 173 -21.13 -26.17 19.17
N ALA A 174 -21.36 -26.95 20.23
CA ALA A 174 -21.98 -26.48 21.47
C ALA A 174 -21.15 -25.37 22.12
N ALA A 175 -19.83 -25.55 22.24
CA ALA A 175 -18.94 -24.56 22.83
C ALA A 175 -18.91 -23.24 22.04
N TRP A 176 -18.85 -23.30 20.70
CA TRP A 176 -18.95 -22.11 19.85
C TRP A 176 -20.24 -21.33 20.11
N MET A 177 -21.37 -22.03 20.19
CA MET A 177 -22.68 -21.41 20.41
C MET A 177 -22.77 -20.80 21.80
N ASP A 178 -22.40 -21.56 22.84
CA ASP A 178 -22.42 -21.09 24.23
C ASP A 178 -21.57 -19.83 24.40
N ILE A 179 -20.30 -19.87 23.98
CA ILE A 179 -19.38 -18.73 24.11
C ILE A 179 -19.91 -17.49 23.36
N SER A 180 -20.45 -17.68 22.15
CA SER A 180 -20.90 -16.56 21.33
C SER A 180 -22.15 -15.88 21.91
N LEU A 181 -23.13 -16.68 22.34
CA LEU A 181 -24.36 -16.15 22.93
C LEU A 181 -24.14 -15.58 24.33
N ASP A 182 -23.27 -16.20 25.12
CA ASP A 182 -22.84 -15.69 26.42
C ASP A 182 -22.21 -14.29 26.28
N PHE A 183 -21.30 -14.11 25.31
CA PHE A 183 -20.73 -12.79 25.00
C PHE A 183 -21.80 -11.74 24.66
N PHE A 184 -22.79 -12.10 23.82
CA PHE A 184 -23.85 -11.19 23.41
C PHE A 184 -24.76 -10.79 24.58
N ALA A 185 -24.97 -11.71 25.53
CA ALA A 185 -25.81 -11.49 26.72
C ALA A 185 -25.10 -10.64 27.78
N ASP A 186 -23.86 -10.98 28.11
CA ASP A 186 -23.15 -10.43 29.27
C ASP A 186 -22.52 -9.07 29.01
N VAL A 187 -22.05 -8.86 27.79
CA VAL A 187 -21.36 -7.62 27.44
C VAL A 187 -22.37 -6.67 26.81
N GLN A 188 -23.28 -6.07 27.58
CA GLN A 188 -24.40 -5.29 27.02
C GLN A 188 -24.02 -4.16 26.02
N SER A 189 -22.78 -3.67 26.06
CA SER A 189 -22.22 -2.70 25.11
C SER A 189 -21.36 -3.34 24.01
N TRP A 190 -21.46 -4.63 23.75
CA TRP A 190 -20.49 -5.46 23.02
C TRP A 190 -20.15 -5.10 21.58
N PRO A 191 -20.92 -4.32 20.81
CA PRO A 191 -20.33 -3.75 19.61
C PRO A 191 -19.31 -2.63 19.94
N GLN A 192 -19.48 -1.91 21.06
CA GLN A 192 -18.98 -0.55 21.34
C GLN A 192 -17.71 -0.40 22.22
N GLY A 193 -16.88 -1.44 22.38
CA GLY A 193 -15.67 -1.34 23.22
C GLY A 193 -14.44 -0.81 22.48
N ARG A 194 -14.08 -1.47 21.38
CA ARG A 194 -12.93 -1.15 20.52
C ARG A 194 -13.20 -1.63 19.11
N ASN A 195 -13.17 -0.71 18.14
CA ASN A 195 -13.54 -0.98 16.74
C ASN A 195 -12.74 -2.11 16.10
N LEU A 196 -11.42 -2.17 16.34
CA LEU A 196 -10.59 -3.27 15.83
C LEU A 196 -11.01 -4.63 16.41
N SER A 197 -11.32 -4.69 17.71
CA SER A 197 -11.75 -5.91 18.37
C SER A 197 -13.12 -6.35 17.86
N ALA A 198 -14.07 -5.43 17.66
CA ALA A 198 -15.35 -5.72 17.02
C ALA A 198 -15.18 -6.25 15.57
N ALA A 199 -14.25 -5.67 14.80
CA ALA A 199 -13.93 -6.16 13.46
C ALA A 199 -13.36 -7.58 13.46
N LYS A 200 -12.41 -7.86 14.35
CA LYS A 200 -11.81 -9.20 14.49
C LYS A 200 -12.85 -10.22 14.95
N ARG A 201 -13.67 -9.89 15.95
CA ARG A 201 -14.80 -10.72 16.38
C ARG A 201 -15.74 -11.05 15.24
N LEU A 202 -16.18 -10.04 14.48
CA LEU A 202 -17.09 -10.28 13.36
C LEU A 202 -16.49 -11.25 12.33
N ALA A 203 -15.19 -11.12 12.04
CA ALA A 203 -14.51 -12.09 11.19
C ALA A 203 -14.54 -13.51 11.76
N GLN A 204 -14.32 -13.68 13.07
CA GLN A 204 -14.40 -15.00 13.71
C GLN A 204 -15.83 -15.56 13.73
N LEU A 205 -16.83 -14.73 14.00
CA LEU A 205 -18.23 -15.13 14.01
C LEU A 205 -18.68 -15.61 12.62
N ILE A 206 -18.30 -14.93 11.55
CA ILE A 206 -18.64 -15.37 10.19
C ILE A 206 -17.90 -16.64 9.81
N SER A 207 -16.60 -16.71 10.11
CA SER A 207 -15.82 -17.93 9.84
C SER A 207 -16.37 -19.13 10.60
N ALA A 208 -16.77 -18.96 11.87
CA ALA A 208 -17.35 -20.01 12.67
C ALA A 208 -18.70 -20.46 12.10
N PHE A 209 -19.56 -19.50 11.76
CA PHE A 209 -20.85 -19.80 11.15
C PHE A 209 -20.70 -20.58 9.84
N SER A 210 -19.65 -20.32 9.05
CA SER A 210 -19.45 -20.98 7.77
C SER A 210 -19.31 -22.51 7.87
N GLU A 211 -18.77 -22.99 8.99
CA GLU A 211 -18.54 -24.41 9.26
C GLU A 211 -19.63 -24.99 10.18
N PHE A 212 -19.85 -24.37 11.34
CA PHE A 212 -20.69 -24.94 12.40
C PHE A 212 -22.18 -24.98 12.05
N ARG A 213 -22.69 -24.11 11.16
CA ARG A 213 -24.12 -24.08 10.74
C ARG A 213 -24.69 -25.42 10.28
N THR A 214 -23.83 -26.37 9.92
CA THR A 214 -24.19 -27.71 9.44
C THR A 214 -24.44 -28.70 10.57
N ASP A 215 -24.10 -28.37 11.82
CA ASP A 215 -24.24 -29.27 12.95
C ASP A 215 -25.74 -29.50 13.25
N PRO A 216 -26.19 -30.78 13.32
CA PRO A 216 -27.59 -31.09 13.55
C PRO A 216 -28.08 -30.71 14.96
N GLY A 217 -27.16 -30.54 15.92
CA GLY A 217 -27.44 -30.23 17.32
C GLY A 217 -27.76 -28.77 17.62
N ILE A 218 -27.63 -27.85 16.65
CA ILE A 218 -27.95 -26.43 16.86
C ILE A 218 -29.43 -26.22 17.14
N ASP A 219 -29.78 -25.57 18.25
CA ASP A 219 -31.16 -25.14 18.49
C ASP A 219 -31.57 -23.98 17.56
N ALA A 220 -32.79 -24.05 17.04
CA ALA A 220 -33.27 -23.08 16.04
C ALA A 220 -33.35 -21.65 16.60
N SER A 221 -33.73 -21.49 17.87
CA SER A 221 -33.75 -20.18 18.55
C SER A 221 -32.35 -19.60 18.74
N ASP A 222 -31.36 -20.46 18.99
CA ASP A 222 -29.98 -20.05 19.20
C ASP A 222 -29.34 -19.57 17.90
N LEU A 223 -29.65 -20.25 16.80
CA LEU A 223 -29.27 -19.79 15.46
C LEU A 223 -29.79 -18.38 15.19
N VAL A 224 -31.04 -18.09 15.53
CA VAL A 224 -31.62 -16.74 15.36
C VAL A 224 -30.89 -15.73 16.25
N ALA A 225 -30.66 -16.04 17.53
CA ALA A 225 -29.91 -15.17 18.43
C ALA A 225 -28.47 -14.91 17.93
N TYR A 226 -27.82 -15.93 17.39
CA TYR A 226 -26.49 -15.83 16.79
C TYR A 226 -26.46 -14.88 15.60
N LEU A 227 -27.38 -15.06 14.65
CA LEU A 227 -27.50 -14.22 13.46
C LEU A 227 -27.84 -12.77 13.82
N SER A 228 -28.71 -12.55 14.80
CA SER A 228 -29.02 -11.22 15.34
C SER A 228 -27.79 -10.53 15.91
N GLY A 229 -26.94 -11.27 16.64
CA GLY A 229 -25.68 -10.75 17.14
C GLY A 229 -24.69 -10.39 16.03
N VAL A 230 -24.50 -11.28 15.05
CA VAL A 230 -23.66 -11.01 13.88
C VAL A 230 -24.12 -9.75 13.16
N HIS A 231 -25.42 -9.64 12.89
CA HIS A 231 -26.02 -8.47 12.26
C HIS A 231 -25.83 -7.19 13.08
N ALA A 232 -26.03 -7.23 14.41
CA ALA A 232 -25.82 -6.09 15.29
C ALA A 232 -24.37 -5.59 15.26
N THR A 233 -23.40 -6.52 15.21
CA THR A 233 -21.97 -6.18 15.09
C THR A 233 -21.65 -5.52 13.76
N ALA A 234 -22.12 -6.11 12.65
CA ALA A 234 -21.90 -5.57 11.31
C ALA A 234 -22.55 -4.18 11.17
N LYS A 235 -23.79 -4.01 11.64
CA LYS A 235 -24.50 -2.74 11.67
C LYS A 235 -23.74 -1.67 12.46
N TYR A 236 -23.18 -2.02 13.62
CA TYR A 236 -22.36 -1.10 14.39
C TYR A 236 -21.11 -0.66 13.64
N LEU A 237 -20.35 -1.61 13.08
CA LEU A 237 -19.12 -1.30 12.33
C LEU A 237 -19.41 -0.42 11.12
N VAL A 238 -20.50 -0.69 10.39
CA VAL A 238 -20.97 0.16 9.30
C VAL A 238 -21.26 1.58 9.79
N GLY A 239 -21.97 1.72 10.91
CA GLY A 239 -22.25 3.03 11.52
C GLY A 239 -20.98 3.79 11.94
N VAL A 240 -19.98 3.09 12.47
CA VAL A 240 -18.67 3.68 12.82
C VAL A 240 -17.93 4.13 11.56
N MET A 241 -17.84 3.28 10.55
CA MET A 241 -17.10 3.56 9.32
C MET A 241 -17.72 4.73 8.52
N GLN A 242 -19.02 4.98 8.67
CA GLN A 242 -19.72 6.12 8.06
C GLN A 242 -19.28 7.49 8.59
N VAL A 243 -18.67 7.55 9.78
CA VAL A 243 -18.27 8.80 10.45
C VAL A 243 -16.78 8.86 10.79
N HIS A 244 -16.02 7.80 10.49
CA HIS A 244 -14.60 7.72 10.80
C HIS A 244 -13.83 6.96 9.72
N VAL A 245 -12.92 7.64 9.02
CA VAL A 245 -11.87 6.99 8.22
C VAL A 245 -10.60 6.91 9.07
N GLY A 246 -10.10 5.70 9.25
CA GLY A 246 -8.99 5.41 10.16
C GLY A 246 -7.76 4.83 9.46
N ASN A 247 -6.86 4.29 10.27
CA ASN A 247 -5.67 3.56 9.86
C ASN A 247 -6.00 2.10 9.48
N ASN A 248 -5.05 1.18 9.60
CA ASN A 248 -5.28 -0.26 9.36
C ASN A 248 -6.52 -0.87 10.06
N TRP A 249 -7.02 -0.28 11.15
CA TRP A 249 -8.26 -0.72 11.80
C TRP A 249 -9.47 -0.58 10.88
N TYR A 250 -9.49 0.47 10.05
CA TYR A 250 -10.55 0.75 9.09
C TYR A 250 -10.67 -0.34 8.03
N VAL A 251 -9.52 -0.82 7.50
CA VAL A 251 -9.47 -1.95 6.56
C VAL A 251 -9.98 -3.22 7.22
N SER A 252 -9.66 -3.44 8.50
CA SER A 252 -10.16 -4.61 9.24
C SER A 252 -11.68 -4.58 9.36
N MET A 253 -12.27 -3.41 9.68
CA MET A 253 -13.73 -3.25 9.73
C MET A 253 -14.36 -3.51 8.36
N ALA A 254 -13.84 -2.87 7.31
CA ALA A 254 -14.34 -3.02 5.94
C ALA A 254 -14.27 -4.48 5.46
N ARG A 255 -13.16 -5.16 5.70
CA ARG A 255 -13.00 -6.58 5.35
C ARG A 255 -14.03 -7.45 6.06
N SER A 256 -14.27 -7.24 7.35
CA SER A 256 -15.23 -8.06 8.12
C SER A 256 -16.68 -7.79 7.73
N VAL A 257 -17.02 -6.53 7.44
CA VAL A 257 -18.34 -6.16 6.90
C VAL A 257 -18.55 -6.77 5.51
N TYR A 258 -17.56 -6.69 4.63
CA TYR A 258 -17.60 -7.32 3.31
C TYR A 258 -17.80 -8.83 3.40
N ALA A 259 -17.02 -9.50 4.23
CA ALA A 259 -17.14 -10.94 4.47
C ALA A 259 -18.54 -11.33 4.96
N THR A 260 -19.10 -10.55 5.89
CA THR A 260 -20.46 -10.74 6.41
C THR A 260 -21.48 -10.58 5.30
N ALA A 261 -21.37 -9.50 4.52
CA ALA A 261 -22.33 -9.17 3.49
C ALA A 261 -22.37 -10.20 2.35
N VAL A 262 -21.19 -10.65 1.90
CA VAL A 262 -21.09 -11.68 0.85
C VAL A 262 -21.53 -13.05 1.37
N PHE A 263 -21.17 -13.41 2.62
CA PHE A 263 -21.48 -14.72 3.16
C PHE A 263 -22.91 -14.87 3.69
N LEU A 264 -23.57 -13.77 4.09
CA LEU A 264 -24.95 -13.74 4.57
C LEU A 264 -25.80 -12.82 3.68
N PRO A 265 -25.95 -13.12 2.37
CA PRO A 265 -26.74 -12.31 1.45
C PRO A 265 -28.24 -12.31 1.80
N GLU A 266 -28.66 -13.17 2.73
CA GLU A 266 -30.03 -13.22 3.25
C GLU A 266 -30.35 -12.08 4.22
N PHE A 267 -29.36 -11.41 4.82
CA PHE A 267 -29.67 -10.21 5.60
C PHE A 267 -30.19 -9.10 4.69
N SER A 268 -31.26 -8.44 5.13
CA SER A 268 -31.86 -7.31 4.41
C SER A 268 -30.86 -6.18 4.11
N ALA A 269 -29.86 -6.01 4.98
CA ALA A 269 -28.82 -5.00 4.86
C ALA A 269 -27.58 -5.41 4.03
N SER A 270 -27.40 -6.71 3.70
CA SER A 270 -26.15 -7.22 3.15
C SER A 270 -25.75 -6.57 1.82
N THR A 271 -26.67 -6.38 0.89
CA THR A 271 -26.35 -5.74 -0.39
C THR A 271 -25.81 -4.31 -0.20
N GLY A 272 -26.40 -3.55 0.74
CA GLY A 272 -25.91 -2.21 1.09
C GLY A 272 -24.54 -2.24 1.78
N TRP A 273 -24.30 -3.23 2.64
CA TRP A 273 -23.04 -3.41 3.35
C TRP A 273 -21.89 -3.86 2.46
N GLU A 274 -22.13 -4.77 1.51
CA GLU A 274 -21.13 -5.25 0.55
C GLU A 274 -20.56 -4.04 -0.22
N TRP A 275 -21.47 -3.25 -0.78
CA TRP A 275 -21.15 -2.05 -1.53
C TRP A 275 -20.40 -1.01 -0.69
N PHE A 276 -20.92 -0.68 0.50
CA PHE A 276 -20.30 0.26 1.41
C PHE A 276 -18.87 -0.15 1.81
N ALA A 277 -18.65 -1.46 2.03
CA ALA A 277 -17.34 -1.98 2.40
C ALA A 277 -16.33 -1.87 1.24
N VAL A 278 -16.71 -2.19 0.00
CA VAL A 278 -15.84 -2.02 -1.18
C VAL A 278 -15.47 -0.55 -1.37
N ARG A 279 -16.45 0.36 -1.33
CA ARG A 279 -16.20 1.81 -1.50
C ARG A 279 -15.34 2.39 -0.36
N SER A 280 -15.50 1.84 0.85
CA SER A 280 -14.63 2.16 1.98
C SER A 280 -13.18 1.77 1.73
N LEU A 281 -12.92 0.60 1.16
CA LEU A 281 -11.57 0.14 0.84
C LEU A 281 -10.91 1.04 -0.23
N GLU A 282 -11.62 1.39 -1.30
CA GLU A 282 -11.11 2.33 -2.32
C GLU A 282 -10.75 3.69 -1.72
N ARG A 283 -11.63 4.25 -0.88
CA ARG A 283 -11.40 5.51 -0.17
C ARG A 283 -10.15 5.44 0.72
N PHE A 284 -9.99 4.33 1.44
CA PHE A 284 -8.83 4.10 2.29
C PHE A 284 -7.53 4.02 1.48
N LEU A 285 -7.47 3.20 0.43
CA LEU A 285 -6.24 2.98 -0.33
C LEU A 285 -5.73 4.26 -0.96
N ARG A 286 -6.62 5.11 -1.48
CA ARG A 286 -6.27 6.44 -2.02
C ARG A 286 -5.54 7.33 -1.02
N ALA A 287 -5.91 7.28 0.27
CA ALA A 287 -5.35 8.15 1.30
C ALA A 287 -4.16 7.55 2.05
N HIS A 288 -3.96 6.22 1.93
CA HIS A 288 -3.01 5.46 2.74
C HIS A 288 -2.00 4.63 1.95
N VAL A 289 -2.01 4.72 0.62
CA VAL A 289 -0.94 4.18 -0.23
C VAL A 289 -0.24 5.34 -0.91
N LYS A 290 1.08 5.36 -0.81
CA LYS A 290 1.93 6.41 -1.38
C LYS A 290 2.06 6.18 -2.89
N GLY A 291 2.48 7.21 -3.64
CA GLY A 291 2.65 7.12 -5.10
C GLY A 291 3.64 6.03 -5.57
N ASP A 292 4.52 5.57 -4.68
CA ASP A 292 5.43 4.44 -4.96
C ASP A 292 4.85 3.06 -4.57
N GLY A 293 3.55 2.96 -4.29
CA GLY A 293 2.87 1.69 -3.97
C GLY A 293 3.10 1.17 -2.54
N VAL A 294 3.82 1.91 -1.70
CA VAL A 294 4.10 1.53 -0.31
C VAL A 294 3.02 2.06 0.63
N TYR A 295 2.65 1.25 1.62
CA TYR A 295 1.68 1.66 2.64
C TYR A 295 2.20 2.86 3.44
N ARG A 296 1.29 3.73 3.91
CA ARG A 296 1.64 5.01 4.53
C ARG A 296 2.13 4.88 5.98
N GLU A 297 1.68 3.86 6.72
CA GLU A 297 2.22 3.60 8.05
C GLU A 297 3.63 2.99 7.92
N PRO A 298 4.67 3.60 8.50
CA PRO A 298 6.06 3.21 8.26
C PRO A 298 6.48 1.99 9.10
N ALA A 299 5.72 0.89 8.99
CA ALA A 299 5.99 -0.37 9.66
C ALA A 299 5.59 -1.54 8.74
N PHE A 300 6.55 -2.39 8.41
CA PHE A 300 6.32 -3.46 7.43
C PHE A 300 5.30 -4.51 7.92
N ASN A 301 5.18 -4.72 9.23
CA ASN A 301 4.13 -5.59 9.77
C ASN A 301 2.72 -5.07 9.49
N TYR A 302 2.48 -3.75 9.60
CA TYR A 302 1.18 -3.16 9.29
C TYR A 302 0.92 -3.07 7.80
N GLN A 303 1.97 -2.92 7.00
CA GLN A 303 1.88 -3.07 5.55
C GLN A 303 1.45 -4.49 5.15
N ALA A 304 2.07 -5.52 5.74
CA ALA A 304 1.67 -6.92 5.55
C ALA A 304 0.23 -7.18 5.99
N TYR A 305 -0.16 -6.64 7.15
CA TYR A 305 -1.52 -6.77 7.66
C TYR A 305 -2.57 -6.21 6.69
N VAL A 306 -2.35 -5.03 6.11
CA VAL A 306 -3.25 -4.47 5.10
C VAL A 306 -3.30 -5.33 3.84
N ALA A 307 -2.16 -5.81 3.34
CA ALA A 307 -2.12 -6.70 2.17
C ALA A 307 -2.89 -8.00 2.41
N ASP A 308 -2.76 -8.60 3.59
CA ASP A 308 -3.50 -9.81 3.96
C ASP A 308 -5.01 -9.59 4.04
N LEU A 309 -5.44 -8.43 4.56
CA LEU A 309 -6.86 -8.06 4.60
C LEU A 309 -7.43 -7.86 3.19
N LEU A 310 -6.71 -7.18 2.29
CA LEU A 310 -7.14 -7.01 0.89
C LEU A 310 -7.20 -8.35 0.16
N ASN A 311 -6.18 -9.20 0.32
CA ASN A 311 -6.17 -10.55 -0.24
C ASN A 311 -7.32 -11.42 0.30
N THR A 312 -7.76 -11.18 1.54
CA THR A 312 -8.93 -11.86 2.11
C THR A 312 -10.22 -11.41 1.42
N VAL A 313 -10.36 -10.11 1.11
CA VAL A 313 -11.50 -9.58 0.33
C VAL A 313 -11.55 -10.24 -1.05
N THR A 314 -10.42 -10.32 -1.77
CA THR A 314 -10.33 -11.02 -3.07
C THR A 314 -10.72 -12.49 -2.96
N ARG A 315 -10.21 -13.22 -1.96
CA ARG A 315 -10.55 -14.63 -1.73
C ARG A 315 -12.01 -14.89 -1.40
N ILE A 316 -12.71 -13.88 -0.86
CA ILE A 316 -14.17 -13.96 -0.62
C ILE A 316 -14.90 -13.62 -1.92
N ALA A 317 -14.40 -12.68 -2.70
CA ALA A 317 -15.02 -12.24 -3.94
C ALA A 317 -15.04 -13.35 -5.01
N ASP A 318 -13.87 -13.93 -5.31
CA ASP A 318 -13.66 -14.84 -6.45
C ASP A 318 -14.63 -16.05 -6.47
N PRO A 319 -14.73 -16.88 -5.41
CA PRO A 319 -15.60 -18.05 -5.44
C PRO A 319 -17.10 -17.70 -5.39
N ASN A 320 -17.45 -16.46 -5.05
CA ASN A 320 -18.83 -15.97 -5.02
C ASN A 320 -19.19 -15.13 -6.25
N GLY A 321 -18.35 -15.13 -7.29
CA GLY A 321 -18.60 -14.41 -8.54
C GLY A 321 -18.71 -12.90 -8.36
N ARG A 322 -18.00 -12.32 -7.38
CA ARG A 322 -18.00 -10.87 -7.13
C ARG A 322 -16.82 -10.22 -7.87
N THR A 323 -17.10 -9.12 -8.57
CA THR A 323 -16.07 -8.30 -9.21
C THR A 323 -15.59 -7.22 -8.24
N LEU A 324 -14.28 -7.14 -8.01
CA LEU A 324 -13.65 -6.06 -7.25
C LEU A 324 -13.03 -5.03 -8.21
N PRO A 325 -12.92 -3.76 -7.81
CA PRO A 325 -12.20 -2.77 -8.60
C PRO A 325 -10.74 -3.18 -8.82
N ASP A 326 -10.25 -3.11 -10.07
CA ASP A 326 -8.86 -3.45 -10.43
C ASP A 326 -7.83 -2.68 -9.61
N SER A 327 -8.14 -1.42 -9.29
CA SER A 327 -7.29 -0.56 -8.46
C SER A 327 -7.03 -1.17 -7.07
N LEU A 328 -8.01 -1.88 -6.49
CA LEU A 328 -7.89 -2.55 -5.20
C LEU A 328 -6.94 -3.75 -5.30
N VAL A 329 -7.13 -4.59 -6.30
CA VAL A 329 -6.30 -5.79 -6.53
C VAL A 329 -4.85 -5.38 -6.83
N ARG A 330 -4.65 -4.44 -7.75
CA ARG A 330 -3.33 -3.91 -8.14
C ARG A 330 -2.59 -3.30 -6.95
N THR A 331 -3.30 -2.53 -6.13
CA THR A 331 -2.70 -1.95 -4.92
C THR A 331 -2.25 -3.03 -3.94
N SER A 332 -3.04 -4.10 -3.76
CA SER A 332 -2.62 -5.25 -2.94
C SER A 332 -1.35 -5.90 -3.49
N ASP A 333 -1.21 -6.00 -4.81
CA ASP A 333 -0.03 -6.58 -5.46
C ASP A 333 1.21 -5.71 -5.30
N TRP A 334 1.09 -4.39 -5.44
CA TRP A 334 2.22 -3.47 -5.23
C TRP A 334 2.68 -3.43 -3.76
N ILE A 335 1.75 -3.57 -2.81
CA ILE A 335 2.10 -3.71 -1.40
C ILE A 335 2.87 -5.03 -1.18
N ALA A 336 2.44 -6.14 -1.79
CA ALA A 336 3.14 -7.42 -1.71
C ALA A 336 4.53 -7.36 -2.38
N ASP A 337 4.66 -6.67 -3.51
CA ASP A 337 5.92 -6.49 -4.22
C ASP A 337 6.93 -5.66 -3.42
N SER A 338 6.48 -4.63 -2.71
CA SER A 338 7.36 -3.90 -1.79
C SER A 338 7.78 -4.75 -0.58
N LEU A 339 6.91 -5.58 -0.01
CA LEU A 339 7.28 -6.55 1.03
C LEU A 339 8.22 -7.66 0.52
N PHE A 340 8.12 -8.00 -0.77
CA PHE A 340 9.05 -8.90 -1.43
C PHE A 340 10.43 -8.24 -1.59
N ALA A 341 10.46 -6.98 -2.01
CA ALA A 341 11.70 -6.22 -2.21
C ALA A 341 12.50 -6.00 -0.91
N THR A 342 11.85 -6.00 0.26
CA THR A 342 12.53 -5.86 1.56
C THR A 342 13.09 -7.15 2.14
N ARG A 343 12.86 -8.31 1.50
CA ARG A 343 13.34 -9.60 2.03
C ARG A 343 14.86 -9.62 2.14
N GLN A 344 15.32 -9.92 3.34
CA GLN A 344 16.72 -10.18 3.67
C GLN A 344 17.17 -11.52 3.06
N PRO A 345 18.48 -11.86 3.06
CA PRO A 345 18.97 -13.15 2.59
C PRO A 345 18.34 -14.34 3.32
N ASN A 346 17.99 -14.22 4.60
CA ASN A 346 17.26 -15.26 5.34
C ASN A 346 15.73 -15.27 5.05
N LEU A 347 15.25 -14.43 4.13
CA LEU A 347 13.84 -14.24 3.74
C LEU A 347 12.93 -13.60 4.80
N GLU A 348 13.48 -13.19 5.94
CA GLU A 348 12.78 -12.36 6.90
C GLU A 348 12.64 -10.92 6.38
N VAL A 349 11.66 -10.20 6.92
CA VAL A 349 11.51 -8.76 6.71
C VAL A 349 12.51 -7.98 7.57
N ALA A 350 12.88 -6.75 7.20
CA ALA A 350 13.58 -5.86 8.10
C ALA A 350 12.64 -5.37 9.22
N MET A 351 13.10 -5.29 10.47
CA MET A 351 12.25 -4.96 11.63
C MET A 351 12.06 -3.45 11.84
N VAL A 352 11.76 -2.71 10.76
CA VAL A 352 11.56 -1.25 10.80
C VAL A 352 10.18 -0.91 11.39
N GLY A 353 10.15 0.09 12.29
CA GLY A 353 8.94 0.53 12.98
C GLY A 353 8.36 -0.55 13.90
N ASP A 354 7.05 -0.51 14.12
CA ASP A 354 6.34 -1.53 14.89
C ASP A 354 6.18 -2.86 14.11
N SER A 355 7.31 -3.53 13.83
CA SER A 355 7.38 -4.81 13.12
C SER A 355 7.86 -5.93 14.06
N PRO A 356 6.96 -6.61 14.80
CA PRO A 356 7.34 -7.68 15.71
C PRO A 356 7.56 -9.04 15.01
N ASN A 357 6.90 -9.29 13.87
CA ASN A 357 6.90 -10.60 13.22
C ASN A 357 7.91 -10.66 12.07
N ALA A 358 8.89 -11.56 12.16
CA ALA A 358 9.94 -11.70 11.16
C ALA A 358 9.43 -12.23 9.80
N ASP A 359 8.32 -12.98 9.83
CA ASP A 359 7.63 -13.53 8.67
C ASP A 359 6.54 -12.61 8.11
N ALA A 360 6.38 -11.39 8.65
CA ALA A 360 5.33 -10.48 8.21
C ALA A 360 5.36 -10.27 6.69
N GLY A 361 4.27 -10.61 6.01
CA GLY A 361 4.10 -10.45 4.56
C GLY A 361 4.38 -11.69 3.72
N THR A 362 4.94 -12.78 4.29
CA THR A 362 5.19 -14.03 3.56
C THR A 362 3.91 -14.60 2.95
N ALA A 363 2.80 -14.55 3.69
CA ALA A 363 1.50 -14.98 3.19
C ALA A 363 0.95 -14.09 2.06
N ALA A 364 1.10 -12.76 2.18
CA ALA A 364 0.70 -11.83 1.13
C ALA A 364 1.50 -12.06 -0.16
N ILE A 365 2.82 -12.24 -0.05
CA ILE A 365 3.71 -12.59 -1.16
C ILE A 365 3.25 -13.90 -1.81
N GLY A 366 3.03 -14.97 -1.02
CA GLY A 366 2.59 -16.26 -1.55
C GLY A 366 1.25 -16.18 -2.29
N ARG A 367 0.26 -15.46 -1.75
CA ARG A 367 -1.06 -15.31 -2.37
C ARG A 367 -1.02 -14.49 -3.65
N THR A 368 -0.31 -13.36 -3.64
CA THR A 368 -0.08 -12.56 -4.85
C THR A 368 0.70 -13.36 -5.89
N GLY A 369 1.70 -14.13 -5.47
CA GLY A 369 2.48 -15.01 -6.33
C GLY A 369 1.63 -16.08 -7.02
N ALA A 370 0.74 -16.73 -6.28
CA ALA A 370 -0.20 -17.70 -6.83
C ALA A 370 -1.22 -17.05 -7.77
N ARG A 371 -1.85 -15.94 -7.36
CA ARG A 371 -2.85 -15.21 -8.18
C ARG A 371 -2.28 -14.78 -9.53
N ASN A 372 -1.08 -14.23 -9.53
CA ASN A 372 -0.46 -13.66 -10.74
C ASN A 372 0.53 -14.59 -11.44
N SER A 373 0.67 -15.84 -10.97
CA SER A 373 1.65 -16.81 -11.49
C SER A 373 3.08 -16.26 -11.50
N TRP A 374 3.51 -15.64 -10.40
CA TRP A 374 4.88 -15.12 -10.22
C TRP A 374 5.75 -16.16 -9.48
N PRO A 375 6.61 -16.92 -10.19
CA PRO A 375 7.36 -18.02 -9.60
C PRO A 375 8.45 -17.56 -8.63
N ASP A 376 8.92 -16.32 -8.73
CA ASP A 376 9.86 -15.71 -7.79
C ASP A 376 9.21 -15.36 -6.45
N PHE A 377 7.94 -14.94 -6.45
CA PHE A 377 7.16 -14.78 -5.22
C PHE A 377 6.95 -16.12 -4.54
N THR A 378 6.63 -17.15 -5.32
CA THR A 378 6.50 -18.53 -4.83
C THR A 378 7.80 -19.02 -4.19
N TRP A 379 8.95 -18.69 -4.78
CA TRP A 379 10.27 -19.02 -4.22
C TRP A 379 10.53 -18.37 -2.86
N VAL A 380 10.17 -17.10 -2.71
CA VAL A 380 10.29 -16.42 -1.40
C VAL A 380 9.31 -17.02 -0.39
N ALA A 381 8.04 -17.16 -0.77
CA ALA A 381 6.98 -17.62 0.13
C ALA A 381 7.15 -19.07 0.60
N SER A 382 7.76 -19.93 -0.23
CA SER A 382 8.02 -21.33 0.06
C SER A 382 9.34 -21.58 0.81
N GLY A 383 10.07 -20.52 1.19
CA GLY A 383 11.39 -20.69 1.81
C GLY A 383 12.41 -21.34 0.88
N ARG A 384 12.37 -20.99 -0.42
CA ARG A 384 13.27 -21.46 -1.50
C ARG A 384 13.01 -22.87 -2.03
N THR A 385 11.90 -23.50 -1.66
CA THR A 385 11.62 -24.90 -2.03
C THR A 385 10.89 -25.04 -3.36
N GLU A 386 10.15 -24.02 -3.79
CA GLU A 386 9.37 -24.01 -5.04
C GLU A 386 9.67 -22.75 -5.88
N GLY A 387 9.22 -22.70 -7.14
CA GLY A 387 9.38 -21.51 -7.98
C GLY A 387 10.80 -21.26 -8.49
N THR A 388 11.15 -20.00 -8.76
CA THR A 388 12.44 -19.59 -9.35
C THR A 388 13.14 -18.54 -8.52
N VAL A 389 14.48 -18.59 -8.43
CA VAL A 389 15.26 -17.56 -7.73
C VAL A 389 14.92 -16.17 -8.30
N PRO A 390 14.58 -15.18 -7.45
CA PRO A 390 14.31 -13.83 -7.90
C PRO A 390 15.44 -13.21 -8.73
N THR A 391 15.06 -12.47 -9.76
CA THR A 391 16.00 -11.69 -10.59
C THR A 391 16.09 -10.21 -10.16
N LEU A 392 15.17 -9.75 -9.30
CA LEU A 392 15.14 -8.39 -8.77
C LEU A 392 16.48 -8.06 -8.11
N GLN A 393 17.20 -7.09 -8.65
CA GLN A 393 18.47 -6.62 -8.08
C GLN A 393 18.20 -5.60 -6.96
N SER A 394 19.17 -4.74 -6.67
CA SER A 394 18.94 -3.56 -5.84
C SER A 394 17.81 -2.71 -6.42
N THR A 395 16.97 -2.12 -5.56
CA THR A 395 15.79 -1.35 -5.98
C THR A 395 15.50 -0.18 -5.05
N VAL A 396 14.74 0.80 -5.55
CA VAL A 396 14.32 2.00 -4.81
C VAL A 396 12.82 2.21 -4.90
N TYR A 397 12.23 2.55 -3.74
CA TYR A 397 10.90 3.09 -3.58
C TYR A 397 11.08 4.56 -3.17
N PRO A 398 11.03 5.52 -4.12
CA PRO A 398 11.68 6.83 -3.95
C PRO A 398 11.20 7.69 -2.79
N ILE A 399 9.98 7.45 -2.32
CA ILE A 399 9.36 8.16 -1.19
C ILE A 399 9.25 7.28 0.05
N SER A 400 9.91 6.12 0.06
CA SER A 400 9.83 5.11 1.12
C SER A 400 11.20 4.60 1.60
N PHE A 401 11.90 3.83 0.77
CA PHE A 401 13.13 3.13 1.16
C PHE A 401 13.94 2.69 -0.07
N ALA A 402 15.17 2.27 0.15
CA ALA A 402 15.98 1.59 -0.85
C ALA A 402 16.54 0.28 -0.32
N VAL A 403 16.79 -0.68 -1.21
CA VAL A 403 17.43 -1.94 -0.90
C VAL A 403 18.61 -2.15 -1.83
N GLN A 404 19.79 -2.28 -1.24
CA GLN A 404 21.01 -2.66 -1.94
C GLN A 404 21.30 -4.13 -1.67
N ARG A 405 21.53 -4.92 -2.73
CA ARG A 405 21.80 -6.35 -2.59
C ARG A 405 22.81 -6.86 -3.61
N SER A 406 23.55 -7.89 -3.22
CA SER A 406 24.44 -8.62 -4.13
C SER A 406 23.79 -9.84 -4.79
N GLY A 407 22.56 -10.18 -4.39
CA GLY A 407 21.82 -11.36 -4.85
C GLY A 407 20.78 -11.83 -3.83
N TRP A 408 20.29 -13.06 -4.01
CA TRP A 408 19.25 -13.68 -3.18
C TRP A 408 19.69 -14.96 -2.43
N GLY A 409 20.91 -15.44 -2.70
CA GLY A 409 21.48 -16.59 -1.97
C GLY A 409 21.66 -16.30 -0.48
N ALA A 410 21.81 -17.34 0.34
CA ALA A 410 22.03 -17.18 1.79
C ALA A 410 23.26 -16.31 2.11
N ASP A 411 24.31 -16.42 1.29
CA ASP A 411 25.53 -15.64 1.43
C ASP A 411 25.43 -14.21 0.86
N ALA A 412 24.27 -13.79 0.34
CA ALA A 412 24.11 -12.46 -0.24
C ALA A 412 24.35 -11.36 0.80
N ARG A 413 24.82 -10.21 0.32
CA ARG A 413 25.01 -8.98 1.09
C ARG A 413 23.80 -8.11 0.83
N TYR A 414 23.19 -7.60 1.89
CA TYR A 414 21.95 -6.85 1.85
C TYR A 414 22.04 -5.65 2.79
N MET A 415 21.55 -4.50 2.33
CA MET A 415 21.30 -3.33 3.16
C MET A 415 19.96 -2.69 2.78
N LEU A 416 19.08 -2.50 3.76
CA LEU A 416 17.91 -1.64 3.65
C LEU A 416 18.22 -0.25 4.20
N ILE A 417 17.72 0.77 3.50
CA ILE A 417 17.85 2.18 3.88
C ILE A 417 16.43 2.75 4.01
N ASN A 418 16.02 3.08 5.23
CA ASN A 418 14.69 3.59 5.55
C ASN A 418 14.65 5.12 5.40
N ASN A 419 13.74 5.68 4.61
CA ASN A 419 13.57 7.14 4.52
C ASN A 419 12.12 7.51 4.15
N GLN A 420 11.18 7.02 4.94
CA GLN A 420 9.77 7.04 4.57
C GLN A 420 9.16 8.44 4.65
N ASN A 421 8.92 9.05 3.49
CA ASN A 421 8.21 10.31 3.36
C ASN A 421 6.71 10.10 3.60
N SER A 422 6.34 10.05 4.89
CA SER A 422 4.97 9.88 5.33
C SER A 422 4.55 11.02 6.26
N SER A 423 3.34 11.53 6.03
CA SER A 423 2.64 12.44 6.94
C SER A 423 1.95 11.71 8.10
N TYR A 424 2.14 10.39 8.23
CA TYR A 424 1.70 9.64 9.39
C TYR A 424 2.58 9.97 10.60
N THR A 425 1.96 10.34 11.72
CA THR A 425 2.63 10.77 12.95
C THR A 425 2.15 10.01 14.19
N ALA A 426 1.36 8.94 14.02
CA ALA A 426 0.82 8.15 15.12
C ALA A 426 1.77 7.02 15.57
N SER A 427 1.30 6.14 16.46
CA SER A 427 2.11 5.28 17.34
C SER A 427 3.05 4.28 16.68
N HIS A 428 2.83 3.89 15.41
CA HIS A 428 3.66 2.88 14.73
C HIS A 428 4.90 3.45 14.05
N ARG A 429 5.04 4.77 14.04
CA ARG A 429 6.19 5.48 13.51
C ARG A 429 7.26 5.59 14.59
N HIS A 430 8.51 5.31 14.22
CA HIS A 430 9.69 5.61 15.03
C HIS A 430 10.43 6.85 14.49
N PRO A 431 11.31 7.49 15.28
CA PRO A 431 12.21 8.56 14.83
C PRO A 431 13.47 7.98 14.15
N ASP A 432 13.27 7.19 13.10
CA ASP A 432 14.27 6.30 12.48
C ASP A 432 14.61 6.68 11.02
N ASP A 433 14.50 7.97 10.67
CA ASP A 433 14.79 8.43 9.32
C ASP A 433 16.28 8.18 8.97
N LEU A 434 16.51 7.70 7.74
CA LEU A 434 17.81 7.29 7.20
C LEU A 434 18.46 6.10 7.94
N SER A 435 17.70 5.36 8.76
CA SER A 435 18.20 4.15 9.44
C SER A 435 18.59 3.05 8.46
N LEU A 436 19.50 2.18 8.91
CA LEU A 436 20.07 1.08 8.13
C LEU A 436 19.80 -0.27 8.79
N VAL A 437 19.47 -1.28 8.00
CA VAL A 437 19.42 -2.69 8.43
C VAL A 437 20.26 -3.52 7.47
N MET A 438 21.19 -4.33 7.99
CA MET A 438 22.12 -5.15 7.20
C MET A 438 22.02 -6.62 7.56
N ALA A 439 22.04 -7.46 6.52
CA ALA A 439 22.30 -8.89 6.63
C ALA A 439 23.35 -9.32 5.62
N ALA A 440 24.21 -10.26 6.02
CA ALA A 440 25.16 -10.90 5.13
C ALA A 440 25.55 -12.28 5.65
N TYR A 441 25.96 -13.18 4.74
CA TYR A 441 26.48 -14.50 5.11
C TYR A 441 25.53 -15.32 5.99
N GLY A 442 24.23 -15.29 5.66
CA GLY A 442 23.21 -16.11 6.29
C GLY A 442 22.60 -15.56 7.58
N ARG A 443 23.01 -14.38 8.07
CA ARG A 443 22.41 -13.77 9.28
C ARG A 443 22.30 -12.24 9.24
N PRO A 444 21.42 -11.65 10.06
CA PRO A 444 21.47 -10.22 10.37
C PRO A 444 22.79 -9.84 11.05
N LEU A 445 23.33 -8.67 10.70
CA LEU A 445 24.58 -8.12 11.25
C LEU A 445 24.41 -6.72 11.85
N ILE A 446 23.53 -5.89 11.27
CA ILE A 446 23.11 -4.61 11.83
C ILE A 446 21.58 -4.64 11.84
N VAL A 447 20.99 -4.57 13.02
CA VAL A 447 19.55 -4.76 13.23
C VAL A 447 18.90 -3.48 13.72
N ASP A 448 17.60 -3.34 13.50
CA ASP A 448 16.84 -2.27 14.13
C ASP A 448 16.40 -2.70 15.54
N SER A 449 16.20 -1.74 16.43
CA SER A 449 15.64 -2.06 17.74
C SER A 449 14.23 -2.63 17.62
N GLY A 450 13.45 -2.17 16.64
CA GLY A 450 12.10 -2.64 16.38
C GLY A 450 11.17 -2.35 17.56
N VAL A 451 10.29 -3.30 17.88
CA VAL A 451 9.30 -3.14 18.97
C VAL A 451 9.36 -4.31 19.94
N GLY A 452 9.38 -4.01 21.24
CA GLY A 452 9.18 -5.00 22.29
C GLY A 452 7.71 -5.40 22.37
N ASP A 453 6.95 -4.64 23.17
CA ASP A 453 5.49 -4.65 23.16
C ASP A 453 4.92 -3.21 23.25
N TYR A 454 3.63 -3.06 23.60
CA TYR A 454 2.94 -1.77 23.70
C TYR A 454 2.81 -1.25 25.13
N SER A 455 3.37 -1.95 26.12
CA SER A 455 3.40 -1.47 27.51
C SER A 455 4.36 -0.29 27.65
N ALA A 456 3.99 0.69 28.48
CA ALA A 456 4.78 1.88 28.74
C ALA A 456 5.93 1.60 29.73
N THR A 457 6.88 0.77 29.30
CA THR A 457 8.13 0.49 30.02
C THR A 457 9.26 1.36 29.45
N PRO A 458 10.31 1.67 30.24
CA PRO A 458 11.45 2.43 29.75
C PRO A 458 12.08 1.84 28.48
N THR A 459 12.24 0.52 28.42
CA THR A 459 12.79 -0.19 27.26
C THR A 459 11.91 -0.03 26.02
N ASN A 460 10.59 -0.26 26.13
CA ASN A 460 9.68 -0.11 25.00
C ASN A 460 9.61 1.34 24.51
N ASP A 461 9.60 2.31 25.42
CA ASP A 461 9.60 3.72 25.05
C ASP A 461 10.94 4.13 24.40
N TRP A 462 12.07 3.60 24.86
CA TRP A 462 13.38 3.81 24.22
C TRP A 462 13.39 3.26 22.79
N MET A 463 13.01 1.99 22.60
CA MET A 463 12.99 1.32 21.30
C MET A 463 12.11 2.02 20.27
N ARG A 464 11.00 2.65 20.69
CA ARG A 464 9.97 3.18 19.78
C ARG A 464 9.99 4.70 19.60
N ARG A 465 10.53 5.44 20.58
CA ARG A 465 10.36 6.90 20.68
C ARG A 465 11.66 7.68 20.64
N THR A 466 12.81 7.02 20.55
CA THR A 466 14.13 7.69 20.55
C THR A 466 14.89 7.41 19.27
N THR A 467 15.63 8.40 18.76
CA THR A 467 16.55 8.16 17.63
C THR A 467 17.72 7.29 18.07
N GLU A 468 18.11 7.40 19.34
CA GLU A 468 19.17 6.60 19.96
C GLU A 468 19.04 5.10 19.66
N ALA A 469 17.82 4.57 19.58
CA ALA A 469 17.55 3.16 19.30
C ALA A 469 17.74 2.73 17.83
N HIS A 470 18.14 3.62 16.91
CA HIS A 470 18.18 3.32 15.48
C HIS A 470 19.53 3.62 14.83
N ASN A 471 19.82 2.97 13.69
CA ASN A 471 21.10 3.06 12.99
C ASN A 471 21.24 4.33 12.13
N THR A 472 21.15 5.50 12.76
CA THR A 472 21.15 6.83 12.10
C THR A 472 21.96 7.86 12.90
N ILE A 473 21.83 9.15 12.55
CA ILE A 473 22.42 10.25 13.32
C ILE A 473 21.41 10.75 14.36
N GLU A 474 21.86 10.87 15.60
CA GLU A 474 21.20 11.66 16.65
C GLU A 474 21.90 13.02 16.82
N VAL A 475 21.11 14.07 17.03
CA VAL A 475 21.60 15.44 17.31
C VAL A 475 21.07 15.87 18.68
N ASP A 476 21.98 16.34 19.55
CA ASP A 476 21.69 16.92 20.87
C ASP A 476 20.83 16.05 21.81
N GLY A 477 20.84 14.72 21.63
CA GLY A 477 20.14 13.77 22.51
C GLY A 477 18.61 13.87 22.43
N VAL A 478 18.07 14.36 21.30
CA VAL A 478 16.62 14.45 21.08
C VAL A 478 16.15 13.54 19.94
N PRO A 479 14.91 13.03 19.99
CA PRO A 479 14.33 12.29 18.88
C PRO A 479 14.11 13.15 17.63
N GLN A 480 14.20 12.54 16.44
CA GLN A 480 13.82 13.19 15.19
C GLN A 480 12.34 13.60 15.19
N THR A 481 12.05 14.75 14.60
CA THR A 481 10.68 15.29 14.51
C THR A 481 9.84 14.53 13.47
N ALA A 482 8.62 14.15 13.83
CA ALA A 482 7.67 13.53 12.91
C ALA A 482 7.11 14.52 11.87
N GLY A 483 6.66 14.03 10.71
CA GLY A 483 5.95 14.85 9.71
C GLY A 483 6.81 15.90 8.96
N VAL A 484 8.14 15.86 9.12
CA VAL A 484 9.07 16.75 8.39
C VAL A 484 9.36 16.26 6.96
N PRO A 485 9.88 17.10 6.05
CA PRO A 485 10.26 16.66 4.70
C PRO A 485 11.38 15.62 4.69
N ARG A 486 11.25 14.60 3.82
CA ARG A 486 12.25 13.57 3.50
C ARG A 486 12.38 13.43 1.99
N THR A 487 13.60 13.29 1.49
CA THR A 487 13.84 13.26 0.05
C THR A 487 14.86 12.19 -0.31
N THR A 488 14.62 11.51 -1.43
CA THR A 488 15.63 10.73 -2.14
C THR A 488 16.12 11.59 -3.30
N SER A 489 17.42 11.86 -3.35
CA SER A 489 18.04 12.75 -4.35
C SER A 489 18.85 11.99 -5.40
N LEU A 490 19.27 10.76 -5.10
CA LEU A 490 20.08 9.95 -6.01
C LEU A 490 19.81 8.45 -5.85
N TRP A 491 19.69 7.75 -6.99
CA TRP A 491 19.69 6.30 -7.04
C TRP A 491 20.38 5.76 -8.30
N ARG A 492 21.43 4.95 -8.15
CA ARG A 492 21.98 4.17 -9.28
C ARG A 492 22.34 2.76 -8.84
N SER A 493 22.22 1.81 -9.76
CA SER A 493 22.54 0.42 -9.53
C SER A 493 23.06 -0.24 -10.80
N ASN A 494 24.15 -0.98 -10.69
CA ASN A 494 24.65 -1.88 -11.73
C ASN A 494 25.29 -3.12 -11.09
N ALA A 495 25.98 -3.96 -11.85
CA ALA A 495 26.56 -5.20 -11.33
C ALA A 495 27.72 -4.99 -10.34
N GLY A 496 28.42 -3.85 -10.40
CA GLY A 496 29.60 -3.54 -9.58
C GLY A 496 29.38 -2.48 -8.50
N LEU A 497 28.34 -1.66 -8.58
CA LEU A 497 28.03 -0.63 -7.57
C LEU A 497 26.54 -0.39 -7.37
N ASP A 498 26.19 0.11 -6.17
CA ASP A 498 24.97 0.86 -5.93
C ASP A 498 25.29 2.20 -5.26
N ILE A 499 24.46 3.21 -5.49
CA ILE A 499 24.44 4.42 -4.67
C ILE A 499 23.00 4.86 -4.39
N TYR A 500 22.75 5.14 -3.11
CA TYR A 500 21.58 5.88 -2.62
C TYR A 500 22.04 7.18 -1.97
N ARG A 501 21.30 8.27 -2.16
CA ARG A 501 21.42 9.48 -1.35
C ARG A 501 20.04 9.99 -0.94
N GLY A 502 19.89 10.26 0.35
CA GLY A 502 18.67 10.81 0.93
C GLY A 502 18.94 11.88 1.97
N THR A 503 17.93 12.71 2.21
CA THR A 503 17.99 13.81 3.19
C THR A 503 16.75 13.78 4.07
N THR A 504 16.92 14.08 5.36
CA THR A 504 15.83 14.34 6.32
C THR A 504 16.02 15.67 7.04
N MET A 505 14.90 16.24 7.46
CA MET A 505 14.79 17.49 8.21
C MET A 505 14.37 17.23 9.66
N GLY A 506 14.70 16.05 10.21
CA GLY A 506 14.31 15.61 11.56
C GLY A 506 14.81 16.51 12.69
N TYR A 507 15.89 17.27 12.45
CA TYR A 507 16.62 18.07 13.44
C TYR A 507 16.71 19.56 13.11
N ARG A 508 15.73 20.10 12.36
CA ARG A 508 15.77 21.51 11.91
C ARG A 508 16.23 22.48 13.03
N PRO A 509 17.16 23.41 12.73
CA PRO A 509 17.67 23.75 11.40
C PRO A 509 18.75 22.80 10.86
N VAL A 510 19.24 21.83 11.64
CA VAL A 510 20.20 20.81 11.16
C VAL A 510 19.53 19.90 10.13
N VAL A 511 20.18 19.76 8.98
CA VAL A 511 19.82 18.88 7.87
C VAL A 511 20.76 17.70 7.86
N HIS A 512 20.20 16.48 7.83
CA HIS A 512 20.97 15.23 7.74
C HIS A 512 20.88 14.67 6.31
N ASP A 513 21.99 14.66 5.60
CA ASP A 513 22.19 14.08 4.27
C ASP A 513 23.05 12.82 4.37
N ARG A 514 22.52 11.67 3.96
CA ARG A 514 23.22 10.38 3.97
C ARG A 514 23.39 9.86 2.55
N ALA A 515 24.62 9.53 2.18
CA ALA A 515 24.93 8.73 1.00
C ALA A 515 25.39 7.33 1.41
N VAL A 516 24.86 6.30 0.74
CA VAL A 516 25.20 4.89 0.97
C VAL A 516 25.68 4.29 -0.35
N TYR A 517 26.99 4.05 -0.46
CA TYR A 517 27.64 3.51 -1.66
C TYR A 517 28.04 2.06 -1.42
N PHE A 518 27.51 1.13 -2.21
CA PHE A 518 27.85 -0.28 -2.14
C PHE A 518 28.88 -0.63 -3.20
N ILE A 519 30.07 -1.07 -2.80
CA ILE A 519 31.07 -1.66 -3.69
C ILE A 519 30.73 -3.15 -3.79
N LYS A 520 30.08 -3.58 -4.87
CA LYS A 520 29.58 -4.96 -4.95
C LYS A 520 30.68 -5.99 -5.17
N PRO A 521 30.54 -7.21 -4.61
CA PRO A 521 29.63 -7.63 -3.54
C PRO A 521 30.28 -7.44 -2.14
N GLY A 522 31.23 -6.50 -2.01
CA GLY A 522 32.17 -6.40 -0.90
C GLY A 522 31.61 -5.67 0.32
N TYR A 523 31.62 -4.35 0.29
CA TYR A 523 31.44 -3.51 1.47
C TYR A 523 30.77 -2.18 1.11
N TRP A 524 30.32 -1.44 2.12
CA TRP A 524 29.66 -0.15 1.95
C TRP A 524 30.50 1.00 2.48
N VAL A 525 30.28 2.18 1.91
CA VAL A 525 30.65 3.47 2.51
C VAL A 525 29.36 4.21 2.86
N VAL A 526 29.18 4.51 4.14
CA VAL A 526 28.10 5.36 4.67
C VAL A 526 28.68 6.73 4.95
N SER A 527 28.19 7.75 4.27
CA SER A 527 28.71 9.12 4.33
C SER A 527 27.61 10.06 4.81
N ASP A 528 27.72 10.51 6.06
CA ASP A 528 26.77 11.42 6.71
C ASP A 528 27.29 12.86 6.67
N ASP A 529 26.50 13.77 6.12
CA ASP A 529 26.75 15.22 6.08
C ASP A 529 25.66 15.97 6.84
N LEU A 530 26.09 16.84 7.76
CA LEU A 530 25.24 17.58 8.68
C LEU A 530 25.45 19.07 8.43
N THR A 531 24.40 19.77 8.00
CA THR A 531 24.47 21.18 7.61
C THR A 531 23.26 21.97 8.11
N GLY A 532 23.15 23.26 7.82
CA GLY A 532 21.94 24.06 8.07
C GLY A 532 21.98 24.90 9.36
N ASP A 533 22.92 24.64 10.26
CA ASP A 533 23.17 25.48 11.44
C ASP A 533 24.67 25.82 11.57
N THR A 534 24.97 26.91 12.27
CA THR A 534 26.33 27.33 12.67
C THR A 534 26.61 27.16 14.17
N ALA A 535 25.58 26.88 14.97
CA ALA A 535 25.72 26.59 16.39
C ALA A 535 26.53 25.31 16.66
N ALA A 536 26.97 25.16 17.92
CA ALA A 536 27.67 23.96 18.37
C ALA A 536 26.65 22.87 18.75
N HIS A 537 26.74 21.70 18.12
CA HIS A 537 25.89 20.56 18.39
C HIS A 537 26.70 19.33 18.79
N ASN A 538 26.07 18.44 19.54
CA ASN A 538 26.55 17.08 19.77
C ASN A 538 25.90 16.14 18.76
N TYR A 539 26.72 15.33 18.10
CA TYR A 539 26.29 14.36 17.11
C TYR A 539 26.69 12.96 17.54
N ARG A 540 25.83 11.98 17.26
CA ARG A 540 26.11 10.56 17.50
C ARG A 540 25.71 9.77 16.26
N GLN A 541 26.63 8.99 15.69
CA GLN A 541 26.30 7.98 14.67
C GLN A 541 26.12 6.63 15.37
N LEU A 542 24.90 6.12 15.33
CA LEU A 542 24.45 4.97 16.13
C LEU A 542 24.45 3.68 15.30
N TRP A 543 24.78 2.56 15.95
CA TRP A 543 24.87 1.22 15.36
C TRP A 543 24.45 0.14 16.37
N HIS A 544 23.51 -0.71 15.97
CA HIS A 544 22.92 -1.78 16.79
C HIS A 544 23.15 -3.14 16.14
N PHE A 545 23.41 -4.13 16.99
CA PHE A 545 23.87 -5.47 16.59
C PHE A 545 22.96 -6.54 17.19
N PRO A 546 22.97 -7.78 16.65
CA PRO A 546 22.07 -8.84 17.10
C PRO A 546 22.48 -9.51 18.44
N GLY A 547 22.96 -8.73 19.41
CA GLY A 547 23.41 -9.20 20.73
C GLY A 547 24.85 -9.74 20.78
N ASP A 548 25.62 -9.61 19.69
CA ASP A 548 27.04 -9.95 19.68
C ASP A 548 27.85 -8.85 20.39
N PRO A 549 28.85 -9.17 21.24
CA PRO A 549 29.62 -8.16 21.96
C PRO A 549 30.41 -7.23 21.03
N VAL A 550 30.55 -5.96 21.43
CA VAL A 550 31.21 -4.93 20.62
C VAL A 550 32.61 -4.65 21.15
N THR A 551 33.62 -4.86 20.31
CA THR A 551 35.01 -4.52 20.64
C THR A 551 35.49 -3.33 19.83
N VAL A 552 36.08 -2.33 20.49
CA VAL A 552 36.60 -1.12 19.81
C VAL A 552 38.10 -1.01 20.03
N ASN A 553 38.85 -0.85 18.93
CA ASN A 553 40.27 -0.54 19.03
C ASN A 553 40.47 0.91 19.52
N PRO A 554 41.16 1.16 20.64
CA PRO A 554 41.27 2.49 21.22
C PRO A 554 42.09 3.48 20.37
N ASN A 555 42.93 2.98 19.46
CA ASN A 555 43.79 3.81 18.61
C ASN A 555 43.13 4.10 17.25
N THR A 556 42.64 3.06 16.57
CA THR A 556 42.03 3.21 15.24
C THR A 556 40.55 3.55 15.29
N LYS A 557 39.93 3.43 16.48
CA LYS A 557 38.49 3.57 16.71
C LYS A 557 37.64 2.57 15.92
N VAL A 558 38.24 1.54 15.35
CA VAL A 558 37.50 0.52 14.59
C VAL A 558 36.73 -0.38 15.54
N ALA A 559 35.42 -0.48 15.34
CA ALA A 559 34.57 -1.45 16.03
C ALA A 559 34.52 -2.79 15.27
N THR A 560 34.53 -3.89 16.00
CA THR A 560 34.46 -5.27 15.49
C THR A 560 33.45 -6.07 16.31
N VAL A 561 32.52 -6.72 15.62
CA VAL A 561 31.38 -7.46 16.19
C VAL A 561 31.27 -8.83 15.53
N GLY A 562 31.02 -9.90 16.31
CA GLY A 562 31.07 -11.29 15.85
C GLY A 562 32.51 -11.82 15.75
N PHE A 563 32.88 -12.50 14.66
CA PHE A 563 34.26 -12.98 14.36
C PHE A 563 34.96 -13.78 15.49
N ASP A 564 36.20 -14.18 15.27
CA ASP A 564 37.06 -14.83 16.29
C ASP A 564 37.76 -13.84 17.23
N THR A 565 37.56 -12.54 17.01
CA THR A 565 38.24 -11.46 17.73
C THR A 565 37.50 -11.00 18.97
N VAL A 566 36.27 -11.48 19.20
CA VAL A 566 35.48 -11.19 20.40
C VAL A 566 35.82 -12.24 21.48
N PRO A 567 36.47 -11.87 22.60
CA PRO A 567 36.89 -12.83 23.61
C PRO A 567 35.71 -13.59 24.22
N GLY A 568 35.78 -14.93 24.24
CA GLY A 568 34.78 -15.80 24.86
C GLY A 568 33.57 -16.17 23.98
N ALA A 569 33.42 -15.55 22.80
CA ALA A 569 32.36 -15.87 21.84
C ALA A 569 32.84 -16.89 20.78
N ALA A 570 31.92 -17.73 20.31
CA ALA A 570 32.18 -18.57 19.14
C ALA A 570 32.24 -17.69 17.88
N PRO A 571 33.17 -17.95 16.93
CA PRO A 571 33.24 -17.15 15.71
C PRO A 571 31.97 -17.25 14.86
N VAL A 572 31.40 -16.10 14.53
CA VAL A 572 30.22 -15.93 13.69
C VAL A 572 30.49 -14.93 12.57
N ALA A 573 29.67 -14.94 11.51
CA ALA A 573 29.70 -13.84 10.54
C ALA A 573 29.48 -12.51 11.27
N GLY A 574 30.28 -11.52 10.91
CA GLY A 574 30.42 -10.29 11.67
C GLY A 574 30.57 -9.07 10.79
N VAL A 575 30.70 -7.90 11.44
CA VAL A 575 30.89 -6.62 10.76
C VAL A 575 32.00 -5.81 11.44
N ARG A 576 32.79 -5.11 10.61
CA ARG A 576 33.71 -4.06 11.07
C ARG A 576 33.21 -2.70 10.63
N LEU A 577 33.24 -1.75 11.54
CA LEU A 577 32.92 -0.34 11.28
C LEU A 577 34.21 0.48 11.39
N VAL A 578 34.66 1.03 10.26
CA VAL A 578 35.91 1.80 10.18
C VAL A 578 35.55 3.29 10.00
N PRO A 579 35.59 4.10 11.08
CA PRO A 579 35.23 5.50 10.99
C PRO A 579 36.34 6.33 10.34
N VAL A 580 35.94 7.32 9.53
CA VAL A 580 36.82 8.25 8.81
C VAL A 580 36.35 9.68 9.07
N ALA A 581 36.68 10.19 10.25
CA ALA A 581 36.28 11.51 10.72
C ALA A 581 36.80 12.65 9.81
N THR A 582 36.11 13.79 9.84
CA THR A 582 36.58 15.04 9.25
C THR A 582 37.79 15.59 10.01
N ALA A 583 38.63 16.38 9.32
CA ALA A 583 39.82 16.94 9.96
C ALA A 583 39.43 17.85 11.12
N GLY A 584 39.97 17.57 12.31
CA GLY A 584 39.68 18.32 13.54
C GLY A 584 38.48 17.82 14.36
N ALA A 585 37.69 16.86 13.87
CA ALA A 585 36.64 16.24 14.66
C ALA A 585 37.23 15.23 15.65
N ALA A 586 37.08 15.50 16.95
CA ALA A 586 37.44 14.56 18.01
C ALA A 586 36.35 13.49 18.13
N LEU A 587 36.56 12.35 17.47
CA LEU A 587 35.62 11.24 17.47
C LEU A 587 35.85 10.33 18.68
N THR A 588 34.79 10.09 19.45
CA THR A 588 34.80 9.18 20.60
C THR A 588 33.86 8.02 20.33
N PRO A 589 34.37 6.78 20.18
CA PRO A 589 33.50 5.61 20.18
C PRO A 589 33.06 5.29 21.60
N THR A 590 31.77 5.04 21.79
CA THR A 590 31.16 4.65 23.05
C THR A 590 30.39 3.35 22.84
N VAL A 591 30.73 2.31 23.61
CA VAL A 591 29.93 1.08 23.71
C VAL A 591 28.99 1.24 24.89
N HIS A 592 27.71 1.06 24.65
CA HIS A 592 26.63 1.13 25.63
C HIS A 592 26.11 -0.28 25.87
N GLU A 593 25.87 -0.66 27.12
CA GLU A 593 25.55 -2.05 27.54
C GLU A 593 24.06 -2.24 27.87
N ASP A 594 23.24 -1.20 27.72
CA ASP A 594 21.84 -1.11 28.13
C ASP A 594 20.86 -1.00 26.95
N GLY A 595 21.30 -1.40 25.75
CA GLY A 595 20.46 -1.42 24.55
C GLY A 595 19.40 -2.52 24.55
N ALA A 596 18.45 -2.41 23.62
CA ALA A 596 17.50 -3.48 23.33
C ALA A 596 17.26 -3.63 21.82
N VAL A 597 17.24 -4.86 21.30
CA VAL A 597 17.05 -5.11 19.86
C VAL A 597 16.07 -6.23 19.60
N ARG A 598 15.43 -6.21 18.43
CA ARG A 598 14.63 -7.35 17.94
C ARG A 598 15.39 -8.13 16.87
N VAL A 599 15.60 -9.42 17.12
CA VAL A 599 16.25 -10.37 16.19
C VAL A 599 15.33 -11.57 15.98
N GLY A 600 14.84 -11.73 14.75
CA GLY A 600 13.71 -12.63 14.51
C GLY A 600 12.54 -12.25 15.41
N ASP A 601 11.95 -13.22 16.10
CA ASP A 601 10.84 -12.96 17.02
C ASP A 601 11.26 -12.59 18.45
N GLN A 602 12.57 -12.57 18.73
CA GLN A 602 13.11 -12.33 20.07
C GLN A 602 13.44 -10.86 20.30
N VAL A 603 13.12 -10.38 21.51
CA VAL A 603 13.61 -9.10 22.04
C VAL A 603 14.77 -9.41 22.97
N LEU A 604 15.95 -8.90 22.64
CA LEU A 604 17.14 -8.98 23.47
C LEU A 604 17.28 -7.65 24.21
N THR A 605 17.55 -7.69 25.50
CA THR A 605 17.85 -6.52 26.34
C THR A 605 19.26 -6.62 26.87
N ASP A 606 19.77 -5.52 27.42
CA ASP A 606 21.13 -5.43 27.98
C ASP A 606 22.18 -5.83 26.92
N VAL A 607 21.93 -5.42 25.67
CA VAL A 607 22.80 -5.71 24.53
C VAL A 607 23.70 -4.53 24.22
N ASP A 608 24.93 -4.84 23.81
CA ASP A 608 25.89 -3.84 23.35
C ASP A 608 25.37 -3.12 22.10
N TYR A 609 25.37 -1.78 22.12
CA TYR A 609 25.28 -0.94 20.92
C TYR A 609 26.39 0.10 20.90
N LEU A 610 26.70 0.64 19.72
CA LEU A 610 27.82 1.54 19.50
C LEU A 610 27.33 2.92 19.07
N SER A 611 27.91 3.96 19.64
CA SER A 611 27.87 5.30 19.07
C SER A 611 29.27 5.82 18.74
N TYR A 612 29.40 6.51 17.61
CA TYR A 612 30.53 7.40 17.34
C TYR A 612 30.11 8.83 17.61
N ASP A 613 30.64 9.42 18.69
CA ASP A 613 30.22 10.71 19.21
C ASP A 613 31.23 11.80 18.82
N TRP A 614 30.73 12.95 18.39
CA TRP A 614 31.57 14.15 18.18
C TRP A 614 30.78 15.44 18.42
N ARG A 615 31.52 16.52 18.64
CA ARG A 615 30.97 17.87 18.79
C ARG A 615 31.56 18.78 17.73
N ALA A 616 30.73 19.57 17.06
CA ALA A 616 31.17 20.50 16.02
C ALA A 616 30.31 21.76 15.97
N THR A 617 30.89 22.84 15.45
CA THR A 617 30.18 24.07 15.04
C THR A 617 30.09 24.13 13.52
N GLY A 618 28.94 24.51 12.97
CA GLY A 618 28.78 24.58 11.52
C GLY A 618 28.68 23.21 10.85
N SER A 619 28.84 23.20 9.52
CA SER A 619 28.78 21.97 8.73
C SER A 619 29.83 20.95 9.18
N THR A 620 29.40 19.71 9.36
CA THR A 620 30.26 18.59 9.78
C THR A 620 29.79 17.28 9.14
N GLY A 621 30.49 16.18 9.40
CA GLY A 621 30.14 14.89 8.85
C GLY A 621 31.04 13.76 9.34
N LEU A 622 30.59 12.54 9.07
CA LEU A 622 31.31 11.31 9.37
C LEU A 622 31.12 10.32 8.21
N ASP A 623 32.23 9.78 7.74
CA ASP A 623 32.24 8.64 6.83
C ASP A 623 32.56 7.37 7.60
N THR A 624 31.88 6.26 7.27
CA THR A 624 32.12 4.95 7.89
C THR A 624 32.17 3.88 6.81
N VAL A 625 33.28 3.13 6.74
CA VAL A 625 33.38 1.94 5.89
C VAL A 625 32.82 0.75 6.66
N VAL A 626 31.77 0.12 6.13
CA VAL A 626 31.04 -0.98 6.76
C VAL A 626 31.39 -2.28 6.03
N VAL A 627 32.14 -3.15 6.71
CA VAL A 627 32.74 -4.35 6.11
C VAL A 627 32.15 -5.61 6.73
N PRO A 628 31.23 -6.32 6.04
CA PRO A 628 30.77 -7.63 6.51
C PRO A 628 31.83 -8.70 6.23
N GLY A 629 31.91 -9.72 7.09
CA GLY A 629 32.79 -10.87 6.87
C GLY A 629 32.17 -12.19 7.30
N LYS A 630 32.72 -13.30 6.79
CA LYS A 630 32.37 -14.65 7.23
C LYS A 630 32.87 -14.91 8.65
N ALA A 631 32.34 -15.95 9.29
CA ALA A 631 32.85 -16.44 10.57
C ALA A 631 34.34 -16.77 10.50
N GLY A 632 35.06 -16.45 11.58
CA GLY A 632 36.52 -16.58 11.68
C GLY A 632 37.19 -15.21 11.84
N ALA A 633 38.39 -15.07 11.28
CA ALA A 633 39.20 -13.86 11.39
C ALA A 633 38.52 -12.64 10.78
N ALA A 634 38.42 -11.56 11.56
CA ALA A 634 37.90 -10.29 11.09
C ALA A 634 38.75 -9.76 9.90
N PRO A 635 38.14 -9.34 8.77
CA PRO A 635 38.90 -8.86 7.62
C PRO A 635 39.78 -7.66 7.98
N ALA A 636 41.08 -7.72 7.66
CA ALA A 636 42.03 -6.64 7.90
C ALA A 636 41.81 -5.45 6.96
N VAL A 637 40.86 -4.58 7.32
CA VAL A 637 40.52 -3.34 6.62
C VAL A 637 40.95 -2.12 7.44
N THR A 638 41.49 -1.12 6.75
CA THR A 638 41.78 0.22 7.28
C THR A 638 41.21 1.27 6.33
N ALA A 639 40.93 2.47 6.83
CA ALA A 639 40.55 3.58 5.97
C ALA A 639 41.14 4.88 6.51
N LYS A 640 41.56 5.76 5.62
CA LYS A 640 42.07 7.10 5.96
C LYS A 640 41.50 8.13 5.01
N ARG A 641 41.19 9.31 5.54
CA ARG A 641 40.74 10.44 4.74
C ARG A 641 41.84 10.86 3.78
N ILE A 642 41.46 11.11 2.53
CA ILE A 642 42.32 11.80 1.56
C ILE A 642 42.04 13.30 1.72
N ALA A 643 43.08 14.07 2.03
CA ALA A 643 42.93 15.52 2.18
C ALA A 643 42.56 16.17 0.84
N MET A 644 41.56 17.06 0.88
CA MET A 644 41.11 17.84 -0.26
C MET A 644 41.21 19.34 0.08
N PRO A 645 42.34 20.00 -0.21
CA PRO A 645 42.55 21.39 0.19
C PRO A 645 41.44 22.33 -0.29
N GLY A 646 40.84 23.09 0.63
CA GLY A 646 39.77 24.04 0.33
C GLY A 646 38.39 23.42 0.05
N VAL A 647 38.23 22.11 0.23
CA VAL A 647 36.97 21.40 -0.02
C VAL A 647 36.44 20.83 1.30
N GLY A 648 35.31 21.36 1.76
CA GLY A 648 34.62 20.86 2.95
C GLY A 648 33.90 19.53 2.68
N HIS A 649 33.60 18.79 3.76
CA HIS A 649 32.89 17.51 3.71
C HIS A 649 31.53 17.59 2.98
N SER A 650 30.81 18.70 3.17
CA SER A 650 29.53 19.00 2.52
C SER A 650 29.63 19.27 1.02
N VAL A 651 30.85 19.48 0.51
CA VAL A 651 31.12 19.65 -0.92
C VAL A 651 31.58 18.33 -1.53
N ALA A 652 32.59 17.69 -0.94
CA ALA A 652 33.07 16.38 -1.37
C ALA A 652 33.84 15.67 -0.25
N THR A 653 33.92 14.34 -0.36
CA THR A 653 34.75 13.50 0.51
C THR A 653 35.52 12.46 -0.28
N ALA A 654 36.69 12.08 0.21
CA ALA A 654 37.52 11.03 -0.36
C ALA A 654 38.29 10.27 0.71
N MET A 655 38.54 8.99 0.44
CA MET A 655 39.27 8.11 1.36
C MET A 655 40.06 7.03 0.61
N GLU A 656 41.17 6.62 1.21
CA GLU A 656 41.93 5.43 0.81
C GLU A 656 41.60 4.31 1.79
N ILE A 657 41.25 3.14 1.25
CA ILE A 657 40.73 1.98 1.97
C ILE A 657 41.71 0.84 1.76
N GLY A 658 42.47 0.48 2.80
CA GLY A 658 43.34 -0.69 2.78
C GLY A 658 42.50 -1.95 2.96
N LEU A 659 42.53 -2.86 2.00
CA LEU A 659 41.88 -4.16 1.99
C LEU A 659 42.94 -5.26 2.16
N PRO A 660 42.57 -6.51 2.53
CA PRO A 660 43.55 -7.57 2.78
C PRO A 660 44.57 -7.81 1.64
N ASN A 661 44.13 -7.69 0.39
CA ASN A 661 44.96 -7.95 -0.80
C ASN A 661 44.93 -6.80 -1.83
N ALA A 662 44.42 -5.63 -1.42
CA ALA A 662 44.20 -4.51 -2.33
C ALA A 662 44.12 -3.17 -1.59
N THR A 663 44.18 -2.08 -2.34
CA THR A 663 43.92 -0.73 -1.85
C THR A 663 42.83 -0.11 -2.72
N GLY A 664 41.71 0.23 -2.11
CA GLY A 664 40.63 1.01 -2.70
C GLY A 664 40.85 2.51 -2.52
N ARG A 665 40.38 3.32 -3.46
CA ARG A 665 40.19 4.77 -3.29
C ARG A 665 38.77 5.12 -3.68
N PHE A 666 38.09 5.85 -2.80
CA PHE A 666 36.71 6.27 -2.97
C PHE A 666 36.63 7.79 -2.97
N TYR A 667 35.73 8.32 -3.80
CA TYR A 667 35.42 9.73 -3.93
C TYR A 667 33.90 9.93 -4.09
N LEU A 668 33.36 10.93 -3.41
CA LEU A 668 31.97 11.37 -3.49
C LEU A 668 31.92 12.90 -3.56
N SER A 669 31.28 13.44 -4.59
CA SER A 669 30.86 14.84 -4.69
C SER A 669 29.40 14.98 -4.25
N ARG A 670 29.10 16.06 -3.53
CA ARG A 670 27.74 16.49 -3.19
C ARG A 670 27.26 17.67 -4.04
N GLU A 671 28.11 18.14 -4.96
CA GLU A 671 27.82 19.27 -5.84
C GLU A 671 26.72 18.91 -6.84
N ALA A 672 25.82 19.86 -7.11
CA ALA A 672 24.81 19.68 -8.14
C ALA A 672 25.43 19.44 -9.53
N THR A 673 26.59 20.04 -9.80
CA THR A 673 27.43 19.79 -10.98
C THR A 673 28.85 19.49 -10.50
N PRO A 674 29.29 18.22 -10.51
CA PRO A 674 30.61 17.85 -10.01
C PRO A 674 31.73 18.59 -10.75
N SER A 675 32.62 19.23 -9.99
CA SER A 675 33.86 19.78 -10.52
C SER A 675 34.88 18.67 -10.78
N SER A 676 35.84 18.88 -11.68
CA SER A 676 37.00 17.99 -11.77
C SER A 676 37.83 18.14 -10.50
N ARG A 677 38.02 17.05 -9.73
CA ARG A 677 38.73 17.06 -8.44
C ARG A 677 39.74 15.95 -8.36
N ALA A 678 40.89 16.29 -7.78
CA ALA A 678 41.91 15.32 -7.38
C ALA A 678 41.53 14.71 -6.01
N PHE A 679 41.78 13.41 -5.86
CA PHE A 679 41.62 12.65 -4.63
C PHE A 679 42.79 11.65 -4.50
N GLY A 680 43.89 12.14 -3.92
CA GLY A 680 45.15 11.41 -3.86
C GLY A 680 45.86 11.50 -5.21
N ALA A 681 46.29 10.37 -5.77
CA ALA A 681 46.91 10.34 -7.10
C ALA A 681 45.89 10.25 -8.25
N ALA A 682 44.59 10.21 -7.92
CA ALA A 682 43.51 10.11 -8.89
C ALA A 682 42.80 11.44 -9.09
N THR A 683 42.19 11.62 -10.26
CA THR A 683 41.37 12.79 -10.62
C THR A 683 40.13 12.33 -11.35
N THR A 684 38.97 12.91 -11.05
CA THR A 684 37.72 12.61 -11.73
C THR A 684 36.83 13.85 -11.85
N ASN A 685 35.97 13.85 -12.87
CA ASN A 685 34.86 14.80 -13.02
C ASN A 685 33.50 14.19 -12.68
N ALA A 686 33.50 13.00 -12.06
CA ALA A 686 32.30 12.24 -11.74
C ALA A 686 31.66 12.69 -10.42
N GLU A 687 30.39 12.32 -10.18
CA GLU A 687 29.71 12.48 -8.90
C GLU A 687 30.25 11.48 -7.85
N THR A 688 30.60 10.28 -8.28
CA THR A 688 31.39 9.34 -7.48
C THR A 688 32.46 8.68 -8.32
N ALA A 689 33.54 8.26 -7.68
CA ALA A 689 34.53 7.38 -8.29
C ALA A 689 35.06 6.36 -7.28
N TYR A 690 35.36 5.17 -7.78
CA TYR A 690 36.02 4.13 -7.04
C TYR A 690 37.10 3.50 -7.91
N LEU A 691 38.26 3.17 -7.34
CA LEU A 691 39.25 2.31 -7.98
C LEU A 691 39.93 1.43 -6.94
N GLU A 692 40.28 0.22 -7.33
CA GLU A 692 40.94 -0.79 -6.52
C GLU A 692 42.19 -1.27 -7.23
N ARG A 693 43.31 -1.31 -6.50
CA ARG A 693 44.58 -1.87 -6.95
C ARG A 693 44.98 -3.04 -6.07
N ALA A 694 45.32 -4.17 -6.66
CA ALA A 694 45.89 -5.30 -5.93
C ALA A 694 47.24 -4.91 -5.28
N SER A 695 47.71 -5.70 -4.30
CA SER A 695 49.02 -5.46 -3.65
C SER A 695 50.21 -5.39 -4.63
N GLY A 696 50.11 -6.04 -5.80
CA GLY A 696 51.08 -5.95 -6.90
C GLY A 696 50.96 -4.68 -7.76
N GLY A 697 50.05 -3.76 -7.44
CA GLY A 697 49.85 -2.47 -8.10
C GLY A 697 48.87 -2.47 -9.27
N GLY A 698 48.50 -3.64 -9.83
CA GLY A 698 47.55 -3.73 -10.94
C GLY A 698 46.12 -3.35 -10.54
N LEU A 699 45.38 -2.69 -11.45
CA LEU A 699 43.95 -2.41 -11.26
C LEU A 699 43.14 -3.72 -11.27
N THR A 700 42.15 -3.81 -10.40
CA THR A 700 41.22 -4.96 -10.32
C THR A 700 39.78 -4.54 -10.59
N ARG A 701 39.38 -3.40 -10.02
CA ARG A 701 38.04 -2.83 -10.17
C ARG A 701 38.09 -1.33 -10.22
N TYR A 702 37.19 -0.71 -10.97
CA TYR A 702 37.02 0.73 -10.96
C TYR A 702 35.66 1.11 -11.49
N ALA A 703 35.14 2.23 -11.01
CA ALA A 703 33.81 2.70 -11.31
C ALA A 703 33.72 4.21 -11.21
N LEU A 704 32.75 4.80 -11.90
CA LEU A 704 32.35 6.17 -11.68
C LEU A 704 30.85 6.34 -11.94
N THR A 705 30.27 7.40 -11.39
CA THR A 705 28.88 7.77 -11.68
C THR A 705 28.78 9.23 -12.12
N ARG A 706 27.94 9.54 -13.10
CA ARG A 706 27.69 10.88 -13.64
C ARG A 706 28.99 11.63 -13.95
N GLY A 707 29.78 11.05 -14.84
CA GLY A 707 31.08 11.57 -15.23
C GLY A 707 31.59 10.92 -16.50
N SER A 708 32.72 11.40 -17.00
CA SER A 708 33.32 10.88 -18.24
C SER A 708 34.81 10.52 -18.09
N SER A 709 35.45 10.90 -16.99
CA SER A 709 36.89 10.74 -16.82
C SER A 709 37.23 10.26 -15.41
N LEU A 710 38.07 9.23 -15.37
CA LEU A 710 38.82 8.82 -14.18
C LEU A 710 40.28 8.60 -14.61
N VAL A 711 41.19 9.32 -13.94
CA VAL A 711 42.63 9.26 -14.16
C VAL A 711 43.27 8.85 -12.83
N ASP A 712 44.30 8.00 -12.87
CA ASP A 712 45.06 7.63 -11.68
C ASP A 712 46.56 7.55 -12.01
N HIS A 713 47.39 8.21 -11.19
CA HIS A 713 48.83 8.40 -11.43
C HIS A 713 49.14 8.99 -12.83
N GLY A 714 48.28 9.90 -13.31
CA GLY A 714 48.40 10.54 -14.62
C GLY A 714 47.98 9.65 -15.81
N ALA A 715 47.68 8.36 -15.59
CA ALA A 715 47.20 7.46 -16.63
C ALA A 715 45.66 7.42 -16.66
N THR A 716 45.09 7.38 -17.86
CA THR A 716 43.64 7.18 -18.03
C THR A 716 43.22 5.81 -17.49
N VAL A 717 42.21 5.81 -16.63
CA VAL A 717 41.53 4.60 -16.10
C VAL A 717 40.21 4.40 -16.82
N ILE A 718 39.39 5.46 -16.90
CA ILE A 718 38.16 5.53 -17.71
C ILE A 718 38.20 6.83 -18.52
N ALA A 719 37.89 6.74 -19.81
CA ALA A 719 37.55 7.88 -20.65
C ALA A 719 36.34 7.54 -21.53
N ALA A 720 35.21 8.21 -21.29
CA ALA A 720 33.99 8.08 -22.07
C ALA A 720 33.83 9.29 -23.00
N SER A 721 33.29 9.08 -24.21
CA SER A 721 33.04 10.16 -25.18
C SER A 721 32.00 11.19 -24.72
N ALA A 722 31.17 10.83 -23.74
CA ALA A 722 30.21 11.70 -23.07
C ALA A 722 30.03 11.23 -21.62
N PRO A 723 29.44 12.04 -20.73
CA PRO A 723 29.12 11.58 -19.37
C PRO A 723 28.24 10.33 -19.39
N VAL A 724 28.70 9.27 -18.72
CA VAL A 724 27.90 8.07 -18.42
C VAL A 724 27.10 8.32 -17.14
N SER A 725 25.91 7.72 -17.01
CA SER A 725 25.19 7.77 -15.73
C SER A 725 25.93 7.01 -14.65
N ASP A 726 26.40 5.82 -15.01
CA ASP A 726 27.26 4.99 -14.20
C ASP A 726 28.05 4.04 -15.10
N VAL A 727 29.20 3.61 -14.60
CA VAL A 727 29.96 2.51 -15.16
C VAL A 727 30.72 1.83 -14.04
N SER A 728 30.72 0.50 -14.05
CA SER A 728 31.66 -0.29 -13.25
C SER A 728 32.42 -1.25 -14.16
N VAL A 729 33.68 -1.49 -13.81
CA VAL A 729 34.55 -2.42 -14.50
C VAL A 729 35.19 -3.36 -13.48
N GLU A 730 35.14 -4.64 -13.78
CA GLU A 730 35.90 -5.68 -13.08
C GLU A 730 36.82 -6.41 -14.05
N LEU A 731 38.09 -6.54 -13.68
CA LEU A 731 39.09 -7.27 -14.44
C LEU A 731 39.22 -8.69 -13.86
N ARG A 732 38.70 -9.70 -14.57
CA ARG A 732 38.74 -11.12 -14.19
C ARG A 732 39.66 -11.89 -15.12
N GLY A 733 40.92 -12.09 -14.69
CA GLY A 733 41.93 -12.76 -15.53
C GLY A 733 42.15 -11.99 -16.84
N ALA A 734 41.86 -12.62 -17.97
CA ALA A 734 41.98 -12.00 -19.30
C ALA A 734 40.68 -11.33 -19.79
N THR A 735 39.66 -11.19 -18.94
CA THR A 735 38.35 -10.61 -19.30
C THR A 735 38.08 -9.31 -18.56
N ALA A 736 37.65 -8.26 -19.27
CA ALA A 736 37.05 -7.08 -18.67
C ALA A 736 35.52 -7.19 -18.70
N GLN A 737 34.89 -7.10 -17.52
CA GLN A 737 33.44 -7.04 -17.38
C GLN A 737 33.04 -5.59 -17.11
N ILE A 738 32.39 -4.97 -18.09
CA ILE A 738 31.85 -3.61 -18.01
C ILE A 738 30.36 -3.73 -17.70
N SER A 739 29.88 -3.00 -16.69
CA SER A 739 28.46 -2.88 -16.38
C SER A 739 28.01 -1.43 -16.42
N LEU A 740 26.85 -1.21 -17.04
CA LEU A 740 26.16 0.06 -17.18
C LEU A 740 24.72 -0.15 -16.70
N GLY A 741 24.30 0.57 -15.66
CA GLY A 741 22.95 0.52 -15.10
C GLY A 741 21.95 1.28 -15.96
N ASP A 742 22.38 2.41 -16.52
CA ASP A 742 21.58 3.25 -17.41
C ASP A 742 22.21 3.35 -18.83
N PRO A 743 21.42 3.79 -19.85
CA PRO A 743 21.83 3.75 -21.25
C PRO A 743 22.96 4.71 -21.58
N PHE A 744 23.86 4.23 -22.44
CA PHE A 744 24.96 5.01 -22.99
C PHE A 744 25.19 4.67 -24.45
N THR A 745 25.41 5.71 -25.26
CA THR A 745 25.84 5.59 -26.65
C THR A 745 27.10 6.40 -26.83
N GLY A 746 28.17 5.77 -27.32
CA GLY A 746 29.46 6.41 -27.47
C GLY A 746 30.62 5.44 -27.35
N THR A 747 31.83 5.98 -27.17
CA THR A 747 33.02 5.17 -26.90
C THR A 747 33.35 5.19 -25.42
N LEU A 748 33.78 4.04 -24.90
CA LEU A 748 34.27 3.88 -23.55
C LEU A 748 35.67 3.25 -23.62
N SER A 749 36.67 4.02 -23.24
CA SER A 749 38.06 3.56 -23.13
C SER A 749 38.39 3.26 -21.67
N ILE A 750 38.93 2.07 -21.40
CA ILE A 750 39.26 1.60 -20.06
C ILE A 750 40.68 1.02 -19.99
N ASN A 751 41.32 1.16 -18.84
CA ASN A 751 42.66 0.61 -18.59
C ASN A 751 42.60 -0.88 -18.29
N ALA A 752 42.95 -1.72 -19.28
CA ALA A 752 42.87 -3.17 -19.20
C ALA A 752 44.04 -3.84 -19.96
N PRO A 753 45.28 -3.71 -19.46
CA PRO A 753 46.49 -4.05 -20.21
C PRO A 753 46.56 -5.52 -20.63
N ASN A 754 46.00 -6.45 -19.85
CA ASN A 754 46.13 -7.89 -20.07
C ASN A 754 44.85 -8.56 -20.61
N VAL A 755 43.85 -7.79 -21.03
CA VAL A 755 42.54 -8.31 -21.44
C VAL A 755 42.51 -8.72 -22.92
N ASN A 756 41.97 -9.91 -23.21
CA ASN A 756 41.69 -10.42 -24.54
C ASN A 756 40.19 -10.64 -24.84
N ALA A 757 39.31 -10.47 -23.84
CA ALA A 757 37.86 -10.55 -24.00
C ALA A 757 37.14 -9.46 -23.20
N VAL A 758 36.08 -8.88 -23.76
CA VAL A 758 35.29 -7.83 -23.09
C VAL A 758 33.82 -8.18 -23.14
N THR A 759 33.12 -7.97 -22.03
CA THR A 759 31.65 -8.03 -21.99
C THR A 759 31.09 -6.71 -21.49
N VAL A 760 30.04 -6.19 -22.13
CA VAL A 760 29.26 -5.05 -21.66
C VAL A 760 27.88 -5.56 -21.28
N ASN A 761 27.48 -5.42 -20.01
CA ASN A 761 26.23 -5.99 -19.48
C ASN A 761 26.04 -7.45 -19.91
N GLU A 762 27.06 -8.27 -19.63
CA GLU A 762 27.13 -9.71 -19.95
C GLU A 762 27.17 -10.05 -21.46
N THR A 763 27.08 -9.06 -22.35
CA THR A 763 27.14 -9.26 -23.80
C THR A 763 28.60 -9.18 -24.30
N PRO A 764 29.13 -10.23 -24.97
CA PRO A 764 30.45 -10.16 -25.61
C PRO A 764 30.55 -8.97 -26.57
N THR A 765 31.59 -8.15 -26.41
CA THR A 765 31.73 -6.88 -27.13
C THR A 765 33.12 -6.77 -27.76
N ALA A 766 33.15 -6.44 -29.05
CA ALA A 766 34.40 -6.17 -29.75
C ALA A 766 35.07 -4.90 -29.23
N PHE A 767 36.40 -4.88 -29.19
CA PHE A 767 37.18 -3.74 -28.71
C PHE A 767 38.42 -3.51 -29.58
N THR A 768 38.90 -2.28 -29.58
CA THR A 768 40.22 -1.91 -30.11
C THR A 768 41.17 -1.69 -28.95
N ARG A 769 42.49 -1.80 -29.21
CA ARG A 769 43.53 -1.63 -28.19
C ARG A 769 44.55 -0.59 -28.63
N THR A 770 44.89 0.31 -27.70
CA THR A 770 45.95 1.31 -27.86
C THR A 770 46.77 1.33 -26.58
N GLY A 771 47.93 0.66 -26.60
CA GLY A 771 48.73 0.44 -25.38
C GLY A 771 47.94 -0.36 -24.34
N ASP A 772 47.83 0.20 -23.14
CA ASP A 772 47.11 -0.40 -22.00
C ASP A 772 45.59 -0.14 -22.02
N LEU A 773 45.13 0.73 -22.92
CA LEU A 773 43.71 1.04 -23.06
C LEU A 773 43.05 0.10 -24.06
N ILE A 774 41.86 -0.37 -23.70
CA ILE A 774 40.90 -0.93 -24.64
C ILE A 774 39.74 0.05 -24.83
N THR A 775 39.21 0.15 -26.05
CA THR A 775 38.07 0.99 -26.36
C THR A 775 36.94 0.14 -26.93
N VAL A 776 35.76 0.24 -26.33
CA VAL A 776 34.52 -0.32 -26.86
C VAL A 776 33.63 0.77 -27.39
N SER A 777 32.90 0.46 -28.46
CA SER A 777 31.79 1.29 -28.94
C SER A 777 30.50 0.72 -28.37
N VAL A 778 29.83 1.50 -27.52
CA VAL A 778 28.56 1.14 -26.90
C VAL A 778 27.44 1.80 -27.70
N GLN A 779 26.41 1.03 -28.01
CA GLN A 779 25.15 1.53 -28.55
C GLN A 779 24.05 1.20 -27.54
N ALA A 780 23.23 2.18 -27.18
CA ALA A 780 22.09 1.92 -26.32
C ALA A 780 21.09 1.01 -27.05
N SER A 781 20.72 -0.11 -26.43
CA SER A 781 19.64 -0.98 -26.91
C SER A 781 18.31 -0.44 -26.41
N PHE A 782 17.41 -0.08 -27.32
CA PHE A 782 16.08 0.43 -26.99
C PHE A 782 15.06 -0.18 -27.95
N SER A 783 14.14 -1.00 -27.41
CA SER A 783 13.14 -1.71 -28.23
C SER A 783 11.82 -1.81 -27.47
N PRO A 784 11.13 -0.68 -27.24
CA PRO A 784 9.81 -0.68 -26.63
C PRO A 784 8.76 -1.26 -27.58
N THR A 785 7.80 -2.00 -27.04
CA THR A 785 6.67 -2.60 -27.78
C THR A 785 5.42 -1.74 -27.61
N PRO A 786 4.58 -1.53 -28.64
CA PRO A 786 3.31 -0.83 -28.49
C PRO A 786 2.42 -1.48 -27.43
N VAL A 787 1.87 -0.67 -26.52
CA VAL A 787 0.95 -1.09 -25.44
C VAL A 787 -0.34 -0.28 -25.41
N LEU A 788 -0.37 0.89 -26.03
CA LEU A 788 -1.56 1.74 -26.16
C LEU A 788 -1.53 2.49 -27.49
N ASP A 789 -2.67 2.53 -28.16
CA ASP A 789 -2.94 3.35 -29.33
C ASP A 789 -4.40 3.82 -29.21
N ASP A 790 -4.60 5.12 -29.00
CA ASP A 790 -5.92 5.68 -28.71
C ASP A 790 -6.14 7.02 -29.46
N GLU A 791 -7.22 7.03 -30.25
CA GLU A 791 -7.69 8.19 -31.02
C GLU A 791 -8.76 9.01 -30.27
N PHE A 792 -9.14 8.61 -29.05
CA PHE A 792 -10.22 9.19 -28.25
C PHE A 792 -11.57 9.24 -29.00
N ALA A 793 -11.92 8.16 -29.68
CA ALA A 793 -13.17 8.06 -30.41
C ALA A 793 -14.38 7.97 -29.47
N ASP A 794 -15.43 8.77 -29.68
CA ASP A 794 -16.66 8.73 -28.87
C ASP A 794 -17.33 7.34 -28.84
N ALA A 795 -17.07 6.51 -29.85
CA ALA A 795 -17.59 5.16 -29.99
C ALA A 795 -16.90 4.13 -29.09
N SER A 796 -15.75 4.44 -28.46
CA SER A 796 -15.07 3.53 -27.54
C SER A 796 -15.65 3.53 -26.12
N LEU A 797 -16.55 4.48 -25.81
CA LEU A 797 -17.12 4.63 -24.47
C LEU A 797 -18.28 3.65 -24.24
N ASP A 798 -18.14 2.79 -23.23
CA ASP A 798 -19.18 1.83 -22.90
C ASP A 798 -20.49 2.51 -22.49
N ARG A 799 -21.62 1.91 -22.89
CA ARG A 799 -22.97 2.42 -22.66
C ARG A 799 -23.94 1.31 -22.31
N THR A 800 -24.56 1.42 -21.15
CA THR A 800 -25.63 0.52 -20.69
C THR A 800 -26.96 1.28 -20.59
N VAL A 801 -28.07 0.63 -20.95
CA VAL A 801 -29.44 1.14 -20.81
C VAL A 801 -30.23 0.21 -19.91
N TYR A 802 -30.91 0.79 -18.92
CA TYR A 802 -31.80 0.09 -18.00
C TYR A 802 -33.25 0.49 -18.32
N ASP A 803 -33.97 -0.43 -18.96
CA ASP A 803 -35.41 -0.36 -19.26
C ASP A 803 -36.25 -1.28 -18.35
N PHE A 804 -35.60 -1.96 -17.39
CA PHE A 804 -36.19 -2.71 -16.29
C PHE A 804 -37.19 -3.82 -16.67
N ASN A 805 -37.24 -4.26 -17.93
CA ASN A 805 -38.19 -5.21 -18.53
C ASN A 805 -38.61 -6.42 -17.64
N GLY A 806 -39.44 -6.19 -16.63
CA GLY A 806 -39.78 -7.14 -15.56
C GLY A 806 -38.70 -7.42 -14.49
N SER A 807 -37.53 -6.76 -14.54
CA SER A 807 -36.36 -7.00 -13.67
C SER A 807 -35.75 -5.70 -13.16
N ARG A 808 -35.06 -5.74 -12.01
CA ARG A 808 -34.36 -4.56 -11.47
C ARG A 808 -32.96 -4.35 -12.06
N ASP A 809 -32.44 -5.31 -12.82
CA ASP A 809 -31.18 -5.20 -13.57
C ASP A 809 -30.00 -4.65 -12.72
N GLY A 810 -29.85 -5.20 -11.50
CA GLY A 810 -28.81 -4.81 -10.55
C GLY A 810 -29.14 -3.62 -9.65
N TRP A 811 -30.20 -2.86 -9.93
CA TRP A 811 -30.64 -1.74 -9.09
C TRP A 811 -31.23 -2.23 -7.77
N THR A 812 -30.62 -1.84 -6.67
CA THR A 812 -31.01 -2.29 -5.33
C THR A 812 -31.59 -1.13 -4.51
N PRO A 813 -32.77 -1.28 -3.91
CA PRO A 813 -33.27 -0.35 -2.91
C PRO A 813 -32.33 -0.32 -1.70
N VAL A 814 -31.72 0.83 -1.42
CA VAL A 814 -30.86 1.01 -0.23
C VAL A 814 -31.53 1.89 0.83
N GLN A 815 -32.50 2.71 0.43
CA GLN A 815 -33.32 3.50 1.34
C GLN A 815 -34.68 3.83 0.71
N GLY A 816 -35.75 3.72 1.49
CA GLY A 816 -37.12 4.03 1.06
C GLY A 816 -37.80 2.90 0.29
N SER A 817 -39.07 3.12 -0.05
CA SER A 817 -39.95 2.12 -0.66
C SER A 817 -39.83 2.13 -2.19
N TRP A 818 -39.15 1.13 -2.76
CA TRP A 818 -38.94 0.97 -4.19
C TRP A 818 -39.51 -0.33 -4.76
N SER A 819 -40.17 -0.25 -5.91
CA SER A 819 -40.76 -1.38 -6.63
C SER A 819 -40.61 -1.22 -8.14
N LEU A 820 -40.84 -2.29 -8.90
CA LEU A 820 -41.12 -2.17 -10.33
C LEU A 820 -42.62 -1.94 -10.53
N THR A 821 -42.99 -0.95 -11.32
CA THR A 821 -44.39 -0.69 -11.69
C THR A 821 -44.56 -0.82 -13.20
N GLY A 822 -45.61 -1.50 -13.65
CA GLY A 822 -45.81 -1.85 -15.06
C GLY A 822 -45.78 -3.36 -15.28
N ALA A 823 -45.87 -3.81 -16.53
CA ALA A 823 -45.79 -5.22 -16.89
C ALA A 823 -44.88 -5.41 -18.11
N GLY A 824 -43.96 -6.38 -18.03
CA GLY A 824 -43.06 -6.71 -19.12
C GLY A 824 -42.22 -5.50 -19.56
N PRO A 825 -42.18 -5.15 -20.87
CA PRO A 825 -41.36 -4.06 -21.39
C PRO A 825 -41.69 -2.66 -20.87
N ASP A 826 -42.88 -2.46 -20.28
CA ASP A 826 -43.32 -1.16 -19.74
C ASP A 826 -42.99 -1.00 -18.24
N SER A 827 -42.12 -1.85 -17.70
CA SER A 827 -41.75 -1.83 -16.28
C SER A 827 -40.84 -0.65 -15.98
N GLN A 828 -41.12 0.08 -14.90
CA GLN A 828 -40.33 1.24 -14.48
C GLN A 828 -39.89 1.09 -13.03
N LEU A 829 -38.70 1.58 -12.71
CA LEU A 829 -38.24 1.67 -11.33
C LEU A 829 -38.99 2.80 -10.62
N ALA A 830 -39.76 2.47 -9.59
CA ALA A 830 -40.66 3.40 -8.92
C ALA A 830 -40.37 3.51 -7.43
N GLN A 831 -40.28 4.75 -6.94
CA GLN A 831 -40.44 5.04 -5.53
C GLN A 831 -41.91 5.36 -5.26
N THR A 832 -42.53 4.65 -4.31
CA THR A 832 -43.99 4.65 -4.14
C THR A 832 -44.49 5.41 -2.91
N SER A 833 -43.62 5.70 -1.94
CA SER A 833 -44.00 6.33 -0.66
C SER A 833 -43.80 7.85 -0.69
N THR A 834 -44.83 8.60 -0.33
CA THR A 834 -44.71 10.05 -0.12
C THR A 834 -44.25 10.42 1.29
N ALA A 835 -44.23 9.44 2.21
CA ALA A 835 -43.79 9.61 3.59
C ALA A 835 -42.26 9.56 3.74
N ASP A 836 -41.57 8.89 2.82
CA ASP A 836 -40.12 8.75 2.87
C ASP A 836 -39.46 10.12 2.71
N ILE A 837 -38.68 10.53 3.72
CA ILE A 837 -37.97 11.81 3.69
C ILE A 837 -36.91 11.79 2.60
N MET A 838 -36.24 10.66 2.41
CA MET A 838 -35.20 10.46 1.41
C MET A 838 -35.15 9.00 1.01
N SER A 839 -35.01 8.75 -0.30
CA SER A 839 -35.04 7.40 -0.87
C SER A 839 -33.98 7.25 -1.95
N PHE A 840 -33.34 6.08 -1.99
CA PHE A 840 -32.34 5.70 -2.98
C PHE A 840 -32.56 4.26 -3.46
N ALA A 841 -32.52 4.07 -4.78
CA ALA A 841 -32.23 2.79 -5.41
C ALA A 841 -30.91 2.93 -6.15
N ALA A 842 -29.91 2.10 -5.83
CA ALA A 842 -28.52 2.28 -6.25
C ALA A 842 -28.01 1.13 -7.11
N LEU A 843 -27.03 1.44 -7.96
CA LEU A 843 -26.27 0.53 -8.79
C LEU A 843 -24.78 0.74 -8.50
N GLN A 844 -24.07 -0.36 -8.22
CA GLN A 844 -22.66 -0.31 -7.81
C GLN A 844 -21.70 -0.25 -9.00
N ASP A 845 -21.91 -1.13 -9.98
CA ASP A 845 -21.00 -1.33 -11.10
C ASP A 845 -21.26 -0.27 -12.17
N VAL A 846 -20.66 0.88 -11.94
CA VAL A 846 -20.72 2.03 -12.82
C VAL A 846 -19.32 2.57 -13.03
N PRO A 847 -19.05 3.19 -14.18
CA PRO A 847 -17.79 3.84 -14.40
C PRO A 847 -17.49 4.89 -13.32
N ASN A 848 -16.21 5.02 -12.95
CA ASN A 848 -15.78 6.06 -12.00
C ASN A 848 -16.05 7.47 -12.55
N ASP A 849 -15.80 7.62 -13.84
CA ASP A 849 -16.09 8.79 -14.64
C ASP A 849 -17.32 8.50 -15.50
N VAL A 850 -18.46 9.10 -15.14
CA VAL A 850 -19.77 8.64 -15.61
C VAL A 850 -20.62 9.77 -16.17
N VAL A 851 -21.33 9.48 -17.26
CA VAL A 851 -22.47 10.25 -17.75
C VAL A 851 -23.71 9.40 -17.57
N MET A 852 -24.68 9.86 -16.77
CA MET A 852 -25.93 9.15 -16.55
C MET A 852 -27.13 10.02 -16.93
N ALA A 853 -28.15 9.41 -17.51
CA ALA A 853 -29.39 10.07 -17.87
C ALA A 853 -30.57 9.22 -17.44
N ALA A 854 -31.69 9.83 -17.04
CA ALA A 854 -32.93 9.12 -16.75
C ALA A 854 -34.13 9.94 -17.19
N ASP A 855 -35.15 9.26 -17.71
CA ASP A 855 -36.47 9.82 -17.88
C ASP A 855 -37.21 9.71 -16.54
N ILE A 856 -37.59 10.85 -15.97
CA ILE A 856 -38.18 10.95 -14.64
C ILE A 856 -39.61 11.45 -14.76
N VAL A 857 -40.56 10.70 -14.19
CA VAL A 857 -41.96 11.10 -14.05
C VAL A 857 -42.27 11.39 -12.58
N PRO A 858 -42.38 12.67 -12.17
CA PRO A 858 -42.66 13.02 -10.79
C PRO A 858 -44.11 12.70 -10.38
N GLY A 859 -44.31 11.80 -9.43
CA GLY A 859 -45.61 11.37 -8.87
C GLY A 859 -46.17 12.28 -7.76
N VAL A 860 -46.92 11.75 -6.79
CA VAL A 860 -47.55 12.58 -5.74
C VAL A 860 -46.52 13.16 -4.77
N ARG A 861 -46.69 14.43 -4.34
CA ARG A 861 -45.87 15.08 -3.31
C ARG A 861 -46.43 14.83 -1.92
N GLY A 862 -45.56 14.53 -0.95
CA GLY A 862 -45.92 14.46 0.47
C GLY A 862 -45.89 15.82 1.18
N GLN A 863 -45.16 16.81 0.64
CA GLN A 863 -44.96 18.15 1.21
C GLN A 863 -44.77 19.22 0.13
N THR A 864 -44.83 20.50 0.51
CA THR A 864 -44.56 21.65 -0.38
C THR A 864 -43.19 21.56 -1.04
N THR A 865 -42.19 21.08 -0.30
CA THR A 865 -40.82 20.87 -0.76
C THR A 865 -40.58 19.39 -1.07
N ALA A 866 -40.37 19.06 -2.34
CA ALA A 866 -40.13 17.70 -2.81
C ALA A 866 -39.02 17.67 -3.87
N ARG A 867 -38.31 16.54 -4.01
CA ARG A 867 -37.22 16.41 -4.98
C ARG A 867 -37.27 15.08 -5.71
N THR A 868 -36.88 15.11 -6.98
CA THR A 868 -36.57 13.93 -7.81
C THR A 868 -35.24 14.15 -8.49
N GLY A 869 -34.41 13.12 -8.62
CA GLY A 869 -33.10 13.30 -9.22
C GLY A 869 -32.28 12.03 -9.30
N LEU A 870 -31.00 12.22 -9.60
CA LEU A 870 -29.99 11.17 -9.73
C LEU A 870 -28.84 11.51 -8.79
N ALA A 871 -28.40 10.52 -8.02
CA ALA A 871 -27.16 10.55 -7.26
C ALA A 871 -26.06 9.78 -8.01
N PHE A 872 -24.83 10.23 -7.84
CA PHE A 872 -23.64 9.69 -8.51
C PHE A 872 -22.44 9.83 -7.59
N ARG A 873 -21.42 9.00 -7.83
CA ARG A 873 -20.34 8.75 -6.86
C ARG A 873 -20.89 8.49 -5.46
N TYR A 874 -22.00 7.77 -5.44
CA TYR A 874 -22.70 7.35 -4.24
C TYR A 874 -21.74 6.39 -3.51
N GLN A 875 -21.45 6.63 -2.23
CA GLN A 875 -20.67 5.71 -1.38
C GLN A 875 -21.51 5.22 -0.19
N ASP A 876 -22.36 6.10 0.34
CA ASP A 876 -23.41 5.81 1.31
C ASP A 876 -24.41 6.99 1.35
N SER A 877 -25.41 6.93 2.22
CA SER A 877 -26.41 8.00 2.42
C SER A 877 -25.88 9.30 3.04
N ARG A 878 -24.59 9.36 3.38
CA ARG A 878 -23.86 10.51 3.94
C ARG A 878 -22.77 11.03 3.01
N ASN A 879 -22.41 10.29 1.96
CA ASN A 879 -21.29 10.55 1.06
C ASN A 879 -21.71 10.29 -0.40
N TYR A 880 -22.18 11.32 -1.08
CA TYR A 880 -22.57 11.26 -2.50
C TYR A 880 -22.70 12.65 -3.12
N TYR A 881 -22.68 12.73 -4.45
CA TYR A 881 -23.24 13.89 -5.15
C TYR A 881 -24.63 13.55 -5.69
N ARG A 882 -25.47 14.56 -5.87
CA ARG A 882 -26.72 14.42 -6.62
C ARG A 882 -27.01 15.64 -7.48
N ALA A 883 -27.69 15.40 -8.59
CA ALA A 883 -28.48 16.44 -9.23
C ALA A 883 -29.96 16.17 -9.01
N ASN A 884 -30.73 17.22 -8.75
CA ASN A 884 -32.16 17.07 -8.51
C ASN A 884 -32.96 18.25 -9.03
N VAL A 885 -34.20 17.99 -9.43
CA VAL A 885 -35.23 19.00 -9.56
C VAL A 885 -35.89 19.19 -8.20
N LEU A 886 -35.65 20.35 -7.58
CA LEU A 886 -36.32 20.80 -6.37
C LEU A 886 -37.64 21.49 -6.75
N ASN A 887 -38.71 20.98 -6.16
CA ASN A 887 -40.05 21.49 -6.31
C ASN A 887 -40.45 22.23 -5.03
N SER A 888 -40.89 23.48 -5.15
CA SER A 888 -41.22 24.36 -4.00
C SER A 888 -42.43 25.25 -4.29
N SER A 889 -42.85 26.07 -3.33
CA SER A 889 -43.92 27.06 -3.52
C SER A 889 -43.55 28.17 -4.50
N SER A 890 -42.25 28.44 -4.69
CA SER A 890 -41.75 29.48 -5.60
C SER A 890 -41.43 28.95 -7.01
N GLY A 891 -41.58 27.65 -7.26
CA GLY A 891 -41.33 27.03 -8.56
C GLY A 891 -40.33 25.87 -8.52
N ALA A 892 -39.80 25.56 -9.71
CA ALA A 892 -38.88 24.47 -9.98
C ALA A 892 -37.42 24.98 -10.05
N THR A 893 -36.50 24.29 -9.39
CA THR A 893 -35.06 24.60 -9.48
C THR A 893 -34.26 23.34 -9.77
N LEU A 894 -33.33 23.43 -10.72
CA LEU A 894 -32.31 22.40 -10.93
C LEU A 894 -31.17 22.67 -9.96
N GLN A 895 -30.78 21.65 -9.18
CA GLN A 895 -29.71 21.75 -8.19
C GLN A 895 -28.66 20.67 -8.43
N LEU A 896 -27.41 21.03 -8.16
CA LEU A 896 -26.27 20.13 -8.04
C LEU A 896 -25.76 20.23 -6.60
N VAL A 897 -25.69 19.09 -5.91
CA VAL A 897 -25.54 19.03 -4.45
C VAL A 897 -24.46 18.03 -4.10
N LYS A 898 -23.57 18.40 -3.19
CA LYS A 898 -22.67 17.49 -2.48
C LYS A 898 -23.26 17.15 -1.13
N VAL A 899 -23.23 15.88 -0.78
CA VAL A 899 -23.41 15.40 0.59
C VAL A 899 -22.14 14.67 0.99
N TYR A 900 -21.48 15.12 2.04
CA TYR A 900 -20.22 14.55 2.53
C TYR A 900 -20.20 14.59 4.05
N ASP A 901 -19.89 13.46 4.68
CA ASP A 901 -20.05 13.25 6.12
C ASP A 901 -21.43 13.68 6.66
N GLY A 902 -22.47 13.54 5.82
CA GLY A 902 -23.87 13.88 6.14
C GLY A 902 -24.19 15.37 6.09
N GLU A 903 -23.19 16.23 5.89
CA GLU A 903 -23.40 17.66 5.64
C GLU A 903 -23.75 17.88 4.17
N THR A 904 -24.55 18.92 3.88
CA THR A 904 -25.08 19.20 2.53
C THR A 904 -24.60 20.55 2.02
N TRP A 905 -24.08 20.58 0.79
CA TRP A 905 -23.69 21.80 0.08
C TRP A 905 -24.37 21.87 -1.28
N ILE A 906 -25.04 22.99 -1.58
CA ILE A 906 -25.51 23.29 -2.94
C ILE A 906 -24.31 23.83 -3.72
N LEU A 907 -23.81 23.05 -4.67
CA LEU A 907 -22.67 23.43 -5.50
C LEU A 907 -23.09 24.37 -6.64
N ALA A 908 -24.26 24.13 -7.23
CA ALA A 908 -24.85 24.99 -8.25
C ALA A 908 -26.38 24.88 -8.23
N THR A 909 -27.07 25.94 -8.62
CA THR A 909 -28.54 25.96 -8.71
C THR A 909 -29.01 26.95 -9.77
N THR A 910 -30.12 26.64 -10.44
CA THR A 910 -30.81 27.57 -11.35
C THR A 910 -32.31 27.29 -11.40
N GLU A 911 -33.11 28.28 -11.81
CA GLU A 911 -34.55 28.10 -12.02
C GLU A 911 -34.81 27.27 -13.29
N LEU A 912 -35.85 26.43 -13.24
CA LEU A 912 -36.29 25.64 -14.39
C LEU A 912 -37.55 26.26 -15.01
N PRO A 913 -37.55 26.54 -16.33
CA PRO A 913 -38.72 27.06 -17.03
C PRO A 913 -39.91 26.08 -17.03
N THR A 914 -39.63 24.78 -16.92
CA THR A 914 -40.63 23.72 -16.83
C THR A 914 -41.12 23.57 -15.38
N GLY A 915 -42.44 23.36 -15.19
CA GLY A 915 -42.98 23.10 -13.86
C GLY A 915 -42.45 21.79 -13.29
N ALA A 916 -42.06 21.75 -12.02
CA ALA A 916 -41.38 20.59 -11.41
C ALA A 916 -42.26 19.33 -11.18
N ASN A 917 -43.45 19.30 -11.79
CA ASN A 917 -44.30 18.12 -11.89
C ASN A 917 -44.32 17.51 -13.30
N ALA A 918 -43.71 18.18 -14.29
CA ALA A 918 -43.66 17.68 -15.65
C ALA A 918 -42.67 16.51 -15.76
N PRO A 919 -42.99 15.47 -16.55
CA PRO A 919 -42.00 14.50 -17.00
C PRO A 919 -40.81 15.22 -17.63
N HIS A 920 -39.60 14.77 -17.31
CA HIS A 920 -38.38 15.39 -17.81
C HIS A 920 -37.24 14.38 -17.87
N LYS A 921 -36.29 14.64 -18.78
CA LYS A 921 -35.03 13.93 -18.83
C LYS A 921 -33.99 14.70 -18.01
N LEU A 922 -33.42 14.05 -17.00
CA LEU A 922 -32.29 14.57 -16.23
C LEU A 922 -31.02 13.87 -16.72
N ILE A 923 -30.03 14.66 -17.12
CA ILE A 923 -28.70 14.18 -17.49
C ILE A 923 -27.71 14.73 -16.48
N VAL A 924 -26.81 13.89 -15.95
CA VAL A 924 -25.69 14.33 -15.13
C VAL A 924 -24.39 13.76 -15.67
N SER A 925 -23.31 14.51 -15.52
CA SER A 925 -21.95 14.09 -15.84
C SER A 925 -21.09 14.27 -14.61
N ALA A 926 -20.31 13.26 -14.26
CA ALA A 926 -19.36 13.29 -13.15
C ALA A 926 -18.03 12.74 -13.65
N ILE A 927 -17.23 13.62 -14.23
CA ILE A 927 -15.96 13.25 -14.86
C ILE A 927 -14.83 14.06 -14.22
N GLY A 928 -13.84 13.36 -13.66
CA GLY A 928 -12.76 13.96 -12.89
C GLY A 928 -13.33 14.69 -11.67
N LYS A 929 -13.28 16.01 -11.64
CA LYS A 929 -13.99 16.79 -10.60
C LYS A 929 -15.12 17.66 -11.15
N HIS A 930 -15.33 17.64 -12.46
CA HIS A 930 -16.35 18.45 -13.09
C HIS A 930 -17.67 17.72 -13.08
N LEU A 931 -18.64 18.37 -12.48
CA LEU A 931 -19.97 17.85 -12.25
C LEU A 931 -20.94 18.72 -13.04
N THR A 932 -21.77 18.12 -13.88
CA THR A 932 -22.80 18.84 -14.64
C THR A 932 -24.17 18.20 -14.43
N ALA A 933 -25.22 19.02 -14.56
CA ALA A 933 -26.60 18.55 -14.58
C ALA A 933 -27.40 19.34 -15.62
N LYS A 934 -28.25 18.66 -16.39
CA LYS A 934 -29.04 19.24 -17.47
C LYS A 934 -30.47 18.70 -17.49
N VAL A 935 -31.43 19.60 -17.69
CA VAL A 935 -32.85 19.31 -17.95
C VAL A 935 -33.33 20.22 -19.08
N GLY A 936 -33.77 19.64 -20.21
CA GLY A 936 -34.08 20.42 -21.41
C GLY A 936 -32.87 21.23 -21.88
N ASP A 937 -33.03 22.53 -22.12
CA ASP A 937 -31.94 23.45 -22.47
C ASP A 937 -31.23 24.06 -21.25
N THR A 938 -31.73 23.80 -20.03
CA THR A 938 -31.17 24.34 -18.79
C THR A 938 -30.05 23.43 -18.28
N SER A 939 -28.85 23.97 -18.09
CA SER A 939 -27.69 23.25 -17.56
C SER A 939 -27.00 24.02 -16.44
N ILE A 940 -26.44 23.31 -15.47
CA ILE A 940 -25.59 23.82 -14.40
C ILE A 940 -24.33 22.96 -14.27
N SER A 941 -23.28 23.52 -13.70
CA SER A 941 -22.03 22.80 -13.42
C SER A 941 -21.34 23.30 -12.16
N ALA A 942 -20.48 22.46 -11.60
CA ALA A 942 -19.58 22.79 -10.50
C ALA A 942 -18.33 21.90 -10.53
N ASP A 943 -17.24 22.34 -9.90
CA ASP A 943 -16.06 21.51 -9.69
C ASP A 943 -15.95 21.09 -8.21
N ASP A 944 -15.89 19.79 -7.94
CA ASP A 944 -15.63 19.24 -6.61
C ASP A 944 -14.95 17.86 -6.69
N SER A 945 -13.89 17.66 -5.90
CA SER A 945 -13.05 16.46 -5.95
C SER A 945 -13.17 15.58 -4.70
N GLN A 946 -14.09 15.90 -3.79
CA GLN A 946 -14.16 15.26 -2.49
C GLN A 946 -14.58 13.78 -2.58
N LEU A 947 -15.43 13.44 -3.55
CA LEU A 947 -15.79 12.07 -3.88
C LEU A 947 -15.35 11.78 -5.32
N PRO A 948 -14.28 11.00 -5.54
CA PRO A 948 -13.77 10.72 -6.88
C PRO A 948 -14.37 9.48 -7.54
N THR A 949 -14.93 8.55 -6.74
CA THR A 949 -15.51 7.27 -7.19
C THR A 949 -16.76 6.96 -6.39
N GLY A 950 -17.61 6.08 -6.93
CA GLY A 950 -18.79 5.55 -6.26
C GLY A 950 -19.85 5.05 -7.25
N GLY A 951 -20.98 4.57 -6.73
CA GLY A 951 -22.11 4.08 -7.52
C GLY A 951 -22.99 5.19 -8.11
N ALA A 952 -24.03 4.79 -8.85
CA ALA A 952 -25.14 5.62 -9.28
C ALA A 952 -26.40 5.30 -8.47
N ALA A 953 -27.32 6.25 -8.32
CA ALA A 953 -28.61 5.99 -7.68
C ALA A 953 -29.74 6.89 -8.19
N ALA A 954 -30.96 6.36 -8.22
CA ALA A 954 -32.18 7.11 -8.38
C ALA A 954 -32.55 7.70 -7.03
N PHE A 955 -32.95 8.96 -6.99
CA PHE A 955 -33.13 9.72 -5.74
C PHE A 955 -34.50 10.39 -5.70
N THR A 956 -35.19 10.26 -4.57
CA THR A 956 -36.36 11.09 -4.24
C THR A 956 -36.29 11.63 -2.82
N HIS A 957 -37.01 12.72 -2.57
CA HIS A 957 -37.25 13.27 -1.23
C HIS A 957 -38.70 13.71 -1.10
N ARG A 958 -39.45 13.07 -0.19
CA ARG A 958 -40.87 13.35 0.11
C ARG A 958 -41.80 13.31 -1.11
N ARG A 959 -41.55 12.39 -2.05
CA ARG A 959 -42.33 12.26 -3.28
C ARG A 959 -42.14 10.92 -3.98
N ALA A 960 -43.25 10.37 -4.47
CA ALA A 960 -43.29 9.25 -5.40
C ALA A 960 -42.79 9.67 -6.79
N ALA A 961 -42.07 8.79 -7.50
CA ALA A 961 -41.61 9.04 -8.87
C ALA A 961 -41.27 7.72 -9.58
N THR A 962 -41.41 7.70 -10.91
CA THR A 962 -40.88 6.61 -11.73
C THR A 962 -39.66 7.08 -12.52
N PHE A 963 -38.74 6.14 -12.73
CA PHE A 963 -37.49 6.29 -13.45
C PHE A 963 -37.45 5.23 -14.54
N ASP A 964 -37.16 5.66 -15.75
CA ASP A 964 -37.13 4.81 -16.95
C ASP A 964 -35.99 5.24 -17.88
N ASN A 965 -35.60 4.36 -18.80
CA ASN A 965 -34.50 4.55 -19.75
C ASN A 965 -33.24 5.10 -19.06
N ILE A 966 -32.84 4.53 -17.93
CA ILE A 966 -31.64 5.00 -17.25
C ILE A 966 -30.44 4.59 -18.11
N VAL A 967 -29.75 5.58 -18.68
CA VAL A 967 -28.55 5.37 -19.46
C VAL A 967 -27.35 5.66 -18.58
N ILE A 968 -26.38 4.76 -18.53
CA ILE A 968 -25.07 4.96 -17.90
C ILE A 968 -24.00 4.78 -18.96
N ARG A 969 -23.18 5.79 -19.17
CA ARG A 969 -22.08 5.82 -20.14
C ARG A 969 -20.78 6.20 -19.46
N GLU A 970 -19.68 5.66 -19.94
CA GLU A 970 -18.35 6.15 -19.61
C GLU A 970 -18.15 7.61 -20.01
N GLY A 971 -17.42 8.35 -19.19
CA GLY A 971 -16.93 9.69 -19.48
C GLY A 971 -15.57 9.71 -20.20
N ILE A 972 -14.81 8.63 -20.03
CA ILE A 972 -13.53 8.31 -20.68
C ILE A 972 -13.41 6.78 -20.69
N ASP A 973 -12.74 6.21 -21.70
CA ASP A 973 -12.53 4.76 -21.81
C ASP A 973 -11.79 4.26 -20.56
N GLN A 974 -12.53 3.58 -19.67
CA GLN A 974 -12.01 3.19 -18.37
C GLN A 974 -11.16 1.92 -18.43
N ALA A 975 -11.20 1.19 -19.55
CA ALA A 975 -10.32 0.04 -19.76
C ALA A 975 -8.86 0.50 -19.88
N ASN A 976 -8.66 1.71 -20.41
CA ASN A 976 -7.34 2.31 -20.58
C ASN A 976 -7.06 3.43 -19.59
N TRP A 977 -8.03 4.31 -19.31
CA TRP A 977 -7.79 5.60 -18.66
C TRP A 977 -8.54 5.78 -17.35
N ARG A 978 -7.95 6.62 -16.50
CA ARG A 978 -8.57 7.09 -15.27
C ARG A 978 -8.34 8.59 -15.11
N ALA A 979 -9.39 9.37 -14.83
CA ALA A 979 -9.22 10.76 -14.44
C ALA A 979 -8.64 10.88 -13.01
N ILE A 980 -7.61 11.70 -12.85
CA ILE A 980 -6.95 11.95 -11.57
C ILE A 980 -7.42 13.28 -10.96
N THR A 981 -7.37 14.36 -11.74
CA THR A 981 -7.82 15.70 -11.33
C THR A 981 -8.26 16.53 -12.55
N GLY A 982 -8.99 17.62 -12.30
CA GLY A 982 -9.52 18.52 -13.33
C GLY A 982 -10.73 17.95 -14.08
N SER A 983 -11.27 18.75 -14.99
CA SER A 983 -12.37 18.34 -15.87
C SER A 983 -11.80 17.60 -17.07
N VAL A 984 -12.42 16.47 -17.40
CA VAL A 984 -12.05 15.63 -18.55
C VAL A 984 -13.29 15.40 -19.40
N SER A 985 -13.16 15.41 -20.73
CA SER A 985 -14.22 14.97 -21.62
C SER A 985 -13.65 14.51 -22.95
N VAL A 986 -14.26 13.48 -23.53
CA VAL A 986 -13.99 13.06 -24.91
C VAL A 986 -15.08 13.59 -25.81
N ALA A 987 -14.69 14.22 -26.92
CA ALA A 987 -15.61 14.67 -27.97
C ALA A 987 -14.88 14.84 -29.31
N SER A 988 -15.49 14.41 -30.41
CA SER A 988 -14.97 14.66 -31.77
C SER A 988 -13.55 14.14 -32.00
N GLY A 989 -13.20 12.99 -31.40
CA GLY A 989 -11.85 12.41 -31.51
C GLY A 989 -10.78 13.15 -30.67
N GLN A 990 -11.20 13.96 -29.70
CA GLN A 990 -10.29 14.72 -28.84
C GLN A 990 -10.55 14.44 -27.37
N LEU A 991 -9.49 14.25 -26.60
CA LEU A 991 -9.51 14.34 -25.15
C LEU A 991 -9.33 15.81 -24.74
N HIS A 992 -10.34 16.39 -24.11
CA HIS A 992 -10.30 17.74 -23.55
C HIS A 992 -9.93 17.70 -22.08
N LEU A 993 -8.86 18.39 -21.72
CA LEU A 993 -8.44 18.58 -20.33
C LEU A 993 -8.65 20.05 -19.94
N THR A 994 -9.51 20.30 -18.95
CA THR A 994 -9.74 21.63 -18.40
C THR A 994 -9.31 21.67 -16.95
N PRO A 995 -8.22 22.39 -16.62
CA PRO A 995 -7.76 22.49 -15.25
C PRO A 995 -8.72 23.35 -14.42
N PRO A 996 -8.77 23.13 -13.10
CA PRO A 996 -9.38 24.11 -12.20
C PRO A 996 -8.59 25.40 -12.12
N ALA A 997 -9.25 26.44 -11.59
CA ALA A 997 -8.59 27.68 -11.21
C ALA A 997 -7.32 27.40 -10.37
N GLY A 998 -6.15 27.77 -10.90
CA GLY A 998 -4.85 27.64 -10.23
C GLY A 998 -4.31 26.21 -10.11
N GLY A 999 -4.91 25.20 -10.76
CA GLY A 999 -4.45 23.81 -10.68
C GLY A 999 -4.24 23.15 -12.05
N ARG A 1000 -4.41 21.82 -12.09
CA ARG A 1000 -4.20 21.00 -13.28
C ARG A 1000 -5.32 20.00 -13.52
N ALA A 1001 -5.51 19.64 -14.78
CA ALA A 1001 -6.23 18.45 -15.20
C ALA A 1001 -5.24 17.36 -15.57
N HIS A 1002 -5.54 16.10 -15.21
CA HIS A 1002 -4.63 14.97 -15.36
C HIS A 1002 -5.42 13.67 -15.50
N VAL A 1003 -5.05 12.85 -16.49
CA VAL A 1003 -5.52 11.48 -16.69
C VAL A 1003 -4.31 10.54 -16.70
N LEU A 1004 -4.51 9.31 -16.24
CA LEU A 1004 -3.51 8.25 -16.24
C LEU A 1004 -4.01 7.09 -17.10
N ALA A 1005 -3.16 6.56 -17.98
CA ALA A 1005 -3.42 5.33 -18.70
C ALA A 1005 -3.08 4.12 -17.80
N ASP A 1006 -4.06 3.65 -17.02
CA ASP A 1006 -3.90 2.52 -16.09
C ASP A 1006 -3.44 1.24 -16.82
N SER A 1007 -3.72 1.08 -18.12
CA SER A 1007 -3.25 -0.04 -18.95
C SER A 1007 -1.73 -0.05 -19.18
N THR A 1008 -1.05 1.08 -18.96
CA THR A 1008 0.42 1.21 -19.12
C THR A 1008 1.20 1.02 -17.82
N LEU A 1009 0.49 0.87 -16.69
CA LEU A 1009 1.09 0.62 -15.38
C LEU A 1009 1.77 -0.75 -15.36
N PRO A 1010 2.96 -0.86 -14.74
CA PRO A 1010 3.61 -2.15 -14.61
C PRO A 1010 2.84 -3.05 -13.65
N SER A 1011 2.93 -4.36 -13.91
CA SER A 1011 2.33 -5.38 -13.05
C SER A 1011 2.91 -5.34 -11.63
N ARG A 1012 4.22 -5.07 -11.54
CA ARG A 1012 4.96 -4.91 -10.29
C ARG A 1012 5.57 -3.52 -10.23
N PHE A 1013 5.46 -2.86 -9.09
CA PHE A 1013 6.07 -1.54 -8.93
C PHE A 1013 7.60 -1.60 -9.06
N SER A 1014 8.25 -2.66 -8.58
CA SER A 1014 9.70 -2.83 -8.70
C SER A 1014 10.22 -3.03 -10.12
N GLU A 1015 9.34 -3.24 -11.12
CA GLU A 1015 9.72 -3.31 -12.53
C GLU A 1015 10.05 -1.91 -13.06
N ALA A 1016 11.33 -1.66 -13.35
CA ALA A 1016 11.72 -0.43 -14.01
C ALA A 1016 11.36 -0.52 -15.51
N CYS A 1017 10.49 0.39 -15.95
CA CYS A 1017 10.01 0.45 -17.32
C CYS A 1017 10.43 1.75 -18.00
N ASP A 1018 10.70 1.62 -19.29
CA ASP A 1018 10.99 2.71 -20.20
C ASP A 1018 9.83 2.89 -21.17
N TYR A 1019 9.63 4.12 -21.62
CA TYR A 1019 8.45 4.51 -22.40
C TYR A 1019 8.82 5.39 -23.58
N VAL A 1020 8.11 5.20 -24.69
CA VAL A 1020 7.98 6.15 -25.80
C VAL A 1020 6.51 6.51 -25.86
N ALA A 1021 6.19 7.78 -25.69
CA ALA A 1021 4.84 8.30 -25.81
C ALA A 1021 4.81 9.45 -26.81
N GLU A 1022 3.84 9.47 -27.71
CA GLU A 1022 3.62 10.56 -28.66
C GLU A 1022 2.14 10.89 -28.75
N THR A 1023 1.79 12.18 -28.69
CA THR A 1023 0.42 12.67 -28.87
C THR A 1023 0.42 14.00 -29.61
N THR A 1024 -0.68 14.33 -30.26
CA THR A 1024 -0.93 15.68 -30.76
C THR A 1024 -1.61 16.50 -29.68
N VAL A 1025 -1.03 17.64 -29.31
CA VAL A 1025 -1.53 18.52 -28.25
C VAL A 1025 -1.85 19.92 -28.80
N THR A 1026 -2.96 20.48 -28.37
CA THR A 1026 -3.33 21.89 -28.63
C THR A 1026 -3.53 22.63 -27.31
N ILE A 1027 -2.77 23.71 -27.11
CA ILE A 1027 -2.90 24.60 -25.94
C ILE A 1027 -3.86 25.74 -26.30
N ASN A 1028 -5.10 25.69 -25.81
CA ASN A 1028 -6.14 26.66 -26.15
C ASN A 1028 -5.98 28.00 -25.41
N GLY A 1029 -5.22 28.02 -24.30
CA GLY A 1029 -4.90 29.24 -23.56
C GLY A 1029 -3.77 30.06 -24.17
N SER A 1030 -3.77 31.37 -23.90
CA SER A 1030 -2.63 32.26 -24.18
C SER A 1030 -1.47 32.08 -23.19
N VAL A 1031 -1.75 31.52 -22.01
CA VAL A 1031 -0.79 31.21 -20.93
C VAL A 1031 -1.11 29.83 -20.37
N GLY A 1032 -0.07 29.07 -20.00
CA GLY A 1032 -0.20 27.74 -19.39
C GLY A 1032 0.58 26.68 -20.15
N ASN A 1033 0.45 25.43 -19.72
CA ASN A 1033 1.14 24.28 -20.30
C ASN A 1033 0.25 23.05 -20.43
N ALA A 1034 0.69 22.12 -21.27
CA ALA A 1034 0.08 20.80 -21.44
C ALA A 1034 1.14 19.79 -21.91
N GLY A 1035 0.94 18.52 -21.59
CA GLY A 1035 1.81 17.47 -22.10
C GLY A 1035 1.59 16.08 -21.50
N ILE A 1036 2.66 15.30 -21.50
CA ILE A 1036 2.69 13.88 -21.16
C ILE A 1036 3.34 13.70 -19.78
N SER A 1037 2.79 12.83 -18.95
CA SER A 1037 3.49 12.32 -17.77
C SER A 1037 4.04 10.92 -18.03
N LEU A 1038 5.24 10.65 -17.51
CA LEU A 1038 5.94 9.36 -17.65
C LEU A 1038 6.35 8.83 -16.26
N ARG A 1039 6.32 7.51 -16.09
CA ARG A 1039 6.55 6.82 -14.81
C ARG A 1039 5.66 7.37 -13.69
N ASP A 1040 4.40 7.56 -14.02
CA ASP A 1040 3.37 8.20 -13.22
C ASP A 1040 2.41 7.18 -12.59
N THR A 1041 1.97 7.44 -11.37
CA THR A 1041 0.94 6.67 -10.67
C THR A 1041 -0.13 7.57 -10.04
N THR A 1042 0.17 8.87 -9.84
CA THR A 1042 -0.64 9.88 -9.14
C THR A 1042 -0.22 11.28 -9.61
N ASP A 1043 -1.05 12.32 -9.41
CA ASP A 1043 -0.68 13.73 -9.75
C ASP A 1043 0.55 14.28 -8.97
N SER A 1044 1.05 13.51 -8.00
CA SER A 1044 2.20 13.84 -7.15
C SER A 1044 3.37 12.86 -7.24
N TYR A 1045 3.41 12.00 -8.26
CA TYR A 1045 4.51 11.07 -8.48
C TYR A 1045 4.80 10.92 -9.99
N GLY A 1046 6.06 10.75 -10.36
CA GLY A 1046 6.47 10.61 -11.76
C GLY A 1046 7.15 11.85 -12.35
N TYR A 1047 7.26 11.86 -13.69
CA TYR A 1047 7.77 12.98 -14.47
C TYR A 1047 6.65 13.66 -15.24
N ARG A 1048 6.60 14.98 -15.19
CA ARG A 1048 5.74 15.82 -16.01
C ARG A 1048 6.56 16.49 -17.11
N ILE A 1049 6.21 16.19 -18.36
CA ILE A 1049 6.88 16.68 -19.56
C ILE A 1049 5.88 17.53 -20.34
N HIS A 1050 6.15 18.83 -20.51
CA HIS A 1050 5.20 19.72 -21.19
C HIS A 1050 5.88 20.75 -22.05
N ILE A 1051 5.07 21.31 -22.94
CA ILE A 1051 5.29 22.58 -23.60
C ILE A 1051 4.35 23.63 -23.03
N GLY A 1052 4.74 24.91 -23.06
CA GLY A 1052 3.92 25.98 -22.50
C GLY A 1052 4.22 27.36 -23.04
N LYS A 1053 3.33 28.29 -22.69
CA LYS A 1053 3.37 29.72 -23.01
C LYS A 1053 3.34 30.55 -21.74
N THR A 1054 4.16 31.58 -21.64
CA THR A 1054 4.10 32.58 -20.56
C THR A 1054 3.29 33.81 -21.00
N SER A 1055 2.87 34.64 -20.04
CA SER A 1055 2.22 35.92 -20.32
C SER A 1055 3.08 36.90 -21.11
N GLU A 1056 4.39 36.72 -21.11
CA GLU A 1056 5.37 37.52 -21.86
C GLU A 1056 5.56 37.02 -23.30
N GLY A 1057 4.81 35.99 -23.72
CA GLY A 1057 4.91 35.40 -25.05
C GLY A 1057 6.08 34.42 -25.24
N THR A 1058 6.81 34.10 -24.16
CA THR A 1058 7.88 33.09 -24.20
C THR A 1058 7.26 31.69 -24.28
N GLN A 1059 7.87 30.82 -25.09
CA GLN A 1059 7.45 29.44 -25.27
C GLN A 1059 8.57 28.51 -24.84
N TYR A 1060 8.22 27.40 -24.20
CA TYR A 1060 9.21 26.54 -23.55
C TYR A 1060 8.79 25.08 -23.50
N ALA A 1061 9.77 24.19 -23.34
CA ALA A 1061 9.61 22.80 -22.94
C ALA A 1061 10.22 22.61 -21.55
N ASN A 1062 9.59 21.81 -20.69
CA ASN A 1062 10.07 21.52 -19.33
C ASN A 1062 9.93 20.03 -18.99
N ILE A 1063 10.83 19.56 -18.13
CA ILE A 1063 10.75 18.27 -17.43
C ILE A 1063 10.73 18.56 -15.93
N ILE A 1064 9.72 18.07 -15.22
CA ILE A 1064 9.53 18.25 -13.78
C ILE A 1064 9.36 16.89 -13.12
N ARG A 1065 9.98 16.66 -11.96
CA ARG A 1065 9.80 15.46 -11.14
C ARG A 1065 8.88 15.76 -9.94
N GLU A 1066 7.90 14.90 -9.70
CA GLU A 1066 6.89 15.08 -8.63
C GLU A 1066 7.18 14.36 -7.31
N ALA A 1067 8.04 13.34 -7.33
CA ALA A 1067 8.33 12.49 -6.17
C ALA A 1067 9.25 13.16 -5.13
N HIS A 1068 8.91 14.37 -4.67
CA HIS A 1068 9.75 15.17 -3.79
C HIS A 1068 8.94 15.92 -2.73
N ALA A 1069 9.37 15.84 -1.46
CA ALA A 1069 8.61 16.38 -0.33
C ALA A 1069 8.46 17.91 -0.33
N SER A 1070 9.42 18.65 -0.89
CA SER A 1070 9.35 20.11 -1.02
C SER A 1070 8.51 20.58 -2.21
N GLY A 1071 7.82 19.67 -2.89
CA GLY A 1071 7.12 19.93 -4.13
C GLY A 1071 7.96 19.63 -5.37
N PRO A 1072 7.45 19.99 -6.55
CA PRO A 1072 8.01 19.59 -7.84
C PRO A 1072 9.45 20.10 -8.05
N VAL A 1073 10.31 19.28 -8.66
CA VAL A 1073 11.71 19.64 -8.97
C VAL A 1073 11.89 19.78 -10.47
N GLY A 1074 12.38 20.93 -10.93
CA GLY A 1074 12.76 21.13 -12.33
C GLY A 1074 13.99 20.30 -12.69
N VAL A 1075 13.85 19.42 -13.69
CA VAL A 1075 14.92 18.54 -14.19
C VAL A 1075 15.58 19.12 -15.44
N GLY A 1076 14.80 19.80 -16.29
CA GLY A 1076 15.31 20.45 -17.49
C GLY A 1076 14.31 21.46 -18.07
N SER A 1077 14.82 22.45 -18.80
CA SER A 1077 14.04 23.48 -19.46
C SER A 1077 14.72 23.93 -20.76
N ALA A 1078 13.95 24.25 -21.79
CA ALA A 1078 14.45 24.83 -23.04
C ALA A 1078 13.42 25.81 -23.63
N SER A 1079 13.88 26.89 -24.27
CA SER A 1079 13.01 27.79 -25.05
C SER A 1079 12.65 27.16 -26.40
N ILE A 1080 11.42 27.36 -26.84
CA ILE A 1080 10.92 26.90 -28.14
C ILE A 1080 10.77 28.11 -29.07
N SER A 1081 11.32 28.00 -30.28
CA SER A 1081 11.21 29.03 -31.32
C SER A 1081 9.94 28.92 -32.17
N ASN A 1082 9.39 27.71 -32.30
CA ASN A 1082 8.19 27.45 -33.09
C ASN A 1082 6.92 27.88 -32.35
N PRO A 1083 6.04 28.68 -32.98
CA PRO A 1083 4.82 29.16 -32.33
C PRO A 1083 3.82 28.03 -32.04
N LEU A 1084 3.42 27.91 -30.77
CA LEU A 1084 2.39 27.00 -30.27
C LEU A 1084 0.97 27.52 -30.58
N THR A 1085 0.70 27.93 -31.82
CA THR A 1085 -0.58 28.56 -32.23
C THR A 1085 -1.65 27.57 -32.71
N GLY A 1086 -1.37 26.26 -32.68
CA GLY A 1086 -2.27 25.19 -33.12
C GLY A 1086 -1.79 23.82 -32.64
N PRO A 1087 -2.32 22.72 -33.19
CA PRO A 1087 -1.91 21.36 -32.82
C PRO A 1087 -0.44 21.14 -33.15
N VAL A 1088 0.28 20.53 -32.20
CA VAL A 1088 1.68 20.13 -32.35
C VAL A 1088 1.86 18.72 -31.84
N ARG A 1089 2.77 17.97 -32.47
CA ARG A 1089 3.09 16.60 -32.05
C ARG A 1089 4.14 16.65 -30.96
N LEU A 1090 3.75 16.28 -29.74
CA LEU A 1090 4.62 16.19 -28.58
C LEU A 1090 5.02 14.72 -28.39
N GLY A 1091 6.32 14.45 -28.43
CA GLY A 1091 6.88 13.16 -28.06
C GLY A 1091 7.68 13.26 -26.77
N ALA A 1092 7.60 12.21 -25.96
CA ALA A 1092 8.33 12.05 -24.71
C ALA A 1092 8.89 10.63 -24.64
N VAL A 1093 10.21 10.53 -24.46
CA VAL A 1093 10.91 9.25 -24.33
C VAL A 1093 11.64 9.23 -23.01
N ILE A 1094 11.46 8.18 -22.23
CA ILE A 1094 12.30 7.89 -21.06
C ILE A 1094 12.99 6.54 -21.27
N HIS A 1095 14.32 6.54 -21.20
CA HIS A 1095 15.15 5.35 -21.30
C HIS A 1095 16.19 5.39 -20.17
N GLY A 1096 16.02 4.54 -19.17
CA GLY A 1096 16.85 4.53 -17.95
C GLY A 1096 16.69 5.83 -17.16
N ASP A 1097 17.74 6.63 -17.12
CA ASP A 1097 17.75 7.97 -16.50
C ASP A 1097 17.55 9.11 -17.50
N ARG A 1098 17.63 8.84 -18.82
CA ARG A 1098 17.54 9.87 -19.86
C ARG A 1098 16.09 10.12 -20.24
N ILE A 1099 15.70 11.39 -20.23
CA ILE A 1099 14.39 11.88 -20.67
C ILE A 1099 14.62 12.80 -21.86
N THR A 1100 13.97 12.51 -22.98
CA THR A 1100 14.06 13.29 -24.22
C THR A 1100 12.67 13.74 -24.65
N VAL A 1101 12.56 15.01 -25.02
CA VAL A 1101 11.33 15.66 -25.47
C VAL A 1101 11.50 16.05 -26.93
N THR A 1102 10.54 15.65 -27.76
CA THR A 1102 10.49 16.01 -29.17
C THR A 1102 9.25 16.84 -29.47
N LEU A 1103 9.39 17.82 -30.35
CA LEU A 1103 8.30 18.61 -30.88
C LEU A 1103 8.30 18.50 -32.40
N ASN A 1104 7.20 18.00 -32.99
CA ASN A 1104 7.07 17.73 -34.41
C ASN A 1104 8.22 16.86 -34.96
N GLY A 1105 8.64 15.85 -34.18
CA GLY A 1105 9.73 14.93 -34.53
C GLY A 1105 11.15 15.46 -34.30
N VAL A 1106 11.30 16.69 -33.80
CA VAL A 1106 12.62 17.30 -33.53
C VAL A 1106 12.90 17.30 -32.03
N GLU A 1107 14.07 16.81 -31.59
CA GLU A 1107 14.51 16.90 -30.19
C GLU A 1107 14.67 18.37 -29.77
N VAL A 1108 13.94 18.79 -28.72
CA VAL A 1108 13.96 20.16 -28.19
C VAL A 1108 14.53 20.26 -26.79
N LEU A 1109 14.52 19.16 -26.01
CA LEU A 1109 15.03 19.11 -24.65
C LEU A 1109 15.46 17.68 -24.30
N THR A 1110 16.63 17.53 -23.69
CA THR A 1110 17.06 16.29 -23.06
C THR A 1110 17.55 16.59 -21.64
N ALA A 1111 17.17 15.77 -20.66
CA ALA A 1111 17.67 15.83 -19.30
C ALA A 1111 17.90 14.43 -18.72
N ARG A 1112 18.51 14.35 -17.53
CA ARG A 1112 18.74 13.09 -16.82
C ARG A 1112 18.26 13.16 -15.38
N ASP A 1113 17.58 12.13 -14.93
CA ASP A 1113 17.16 11.97 -13.54
C ASP A 1113 17.07 10.48 -13.16
N THR A 1114 17.43 10.16 -11.92
CA THR A 1114 17.67 8.77 -11.50
C THR A 1114 16.72 8.27 -10.42
N VAL A 1115 15.81 9.11 -9.94
CA VAL A 1115 15.03 8.83 -8.72
C VAL A 1115 13.77 8.02 -9.04
N VAL A 1116 12.97 8.44 -10.02
CA VAL A 1116 11.72 7.74 -10.37
C VAL A 1116 12.02 6.67 -11.42
N ARG A 1117 11.78 5.40 -11.05
CA ARG A 1117 12.13 4.24 -11.88
C ARG A 1117 10.93 3.45 -12.42
N SER A 1118 9.74 3.66 -11.90
CA SER A 1118 8.52 2.90 -12.24
C SER A 1118 7.27 3.76 -12.19
N GLY A 1119 6.19 3.31 -12.83
CA GLY A 1119 4.91 3.99 -13.06
C GLY A 1119 4.54 3.95 -14.54
N GLY A 1120 3.37 4.47 -14.92
CA GLY A 1120 2.82 4.44 -16.29
C GLY A 1120 2.89 5.79 -17.01
N VAL A 1121 2.01 5.96 -18.00
CA VAL A 1121 1.90 7.16 -18.85
C VAL A 1121 0.58 7.87 -18.59
N GLY A 1122 0.59 9.20 -18.62
CA GLY A 1122 -0.62 10.01 -18.50
C GLY A 1122 -0.55 11.29 -19.33
N LEU A 1123 -1.64 12.05 -19.32
CA LEU A 1123 -1.78 13.34 -20.01
C LEU A 1123 -2.27 14.39 -19.04
N TYR A 1124 -1.72 15.60 -19.11
CA TYR A 1124 -2.11 16.67 -18.19
C TYR A 1124 -2.05 18.05 -18.83
N ALA A 1125 -2.78 18.99 -18.24
CA ALA A 1125 -2.78 20.39 -18.64
C ALA A 1125 -2.99 21.35 -17.45
N SER A 1126 -2.30 22.49 -17.48
CA SER A 1126 -2.49 23.62 -16.56
C SER A 1126 -3.30 24.77 -17.18
N THR A 1127 -3.66 24.65 -18.46
CA THR A 1127 -4.68 25.48 -19.14
C THR A 1127 -5.54 24.56 -19.99
N GLN A 1128 -6.75 24.99 -20.38
CA GLN A 1128 -7.60 24.22 -21.27
C GLN A 1128 -6.82 23.79 -22.52
N SER A 1129 -6.79 22.48 -22.77
CA SER A 1129 -6.00 21.89 -23.85
C SER A 1129 -6.70 20.64 -24.40
N THR A 1130 -6.38 20.28 -25.63
CA THR A 1130 -6.87 19.04 -26.26
C THR A 1130 -5.73 18.12 -26.67
N PHE A 1131 -6.02 16.82 -26.66
CA PHE A 1131 -5.10 15.75 -27.04
C PHE A 1131 -5.75 14.82 -28.06
N GLU A 1132 -4.95 14.34 -29.00
CA GLU A 1132 -5.35 13.42 -30.08
C GLU A 1132 -4.25 12.38 -30.31
N ASN A 1133 -4.64 11.19 -30.77
CA ASN A 1133 -3.75 10.15 -31.30
C ASN A 1133 -2.55 9.85 -30.37
N ILE A 1134 -2.84 9.40 -29.14
CA ILE A 1134 -1.78 9.01 -28.20
C ILE A 1134 -1.33 7.59 -28.51
N THR A 1135 -0.03 7.44 -28.73
CA THR A 1135 0.62 6.13 -28.85
C THR A 1135 1.60 5.96 -27.69
N VAL A 1136 1.63 4.77 -27.10
CA VAL A 1136 2.58 4.40 -26.06
C VAL A 1136 3.23 3.07 -26.42
N ALA A 1137 4.56 3.05 -26.40
CA ALA A 1137 5.35 1.83 -26.40
C ALA A 1137 6.17 1.72 -25.11
N GLN A 1138 6.33 0.50 -24.59
CA GLN A 1138 6.94 0.21 -23.29
C GLN A 1138 8.00 -0.89 -23.39
N SER A 1139 9.03 -0.82 -22.55
CA SER A 1139 9.98 -1.93 -22.31
C SER A 1139 10.33 -2.01 -20.83
N CYS A 1140 10.08 -3.14 -20.18
CA CYS A 1140 10.38 -3.34 -18.76
C CYS A 1140 11.58 -4.28 -18.56
N GLN A 1141 12.34 -4.09 -17.48
CA GLN A 1141 13.57 -4.85 -17.20
C GLN A 1141 13.44 -6.39 -17.27
N ARG A 1142 12.25 -6.96 -16.96
CA ARG A 1142 12.02 -8.42 -17.00
C ARG A 1142 12.12 -9.01 -18.41
N GLU A 1143 11.86 -8.21 -19.45
CA GLU A 1143 11.96 -8.63 -20.85
C GLU A 1143 13.40 -8.54 -21.39
N ARG A 1144 14.22 -7.64 -20.82
CA ARG A 1144 15.65 -7.48 -21.21
C ARG A 1144 16.53 -8.68 -20.86
N LEU A 1145 16.08 -9.52 -19.93
CA LEU A 1145 16.81 -10.69 -19.44
C LEU A 1145 16.40 -12.01 -20.12
N ARG A 1146 15.42 -12.00 -21.03
CA ARG A 1146 15.15 -13.17 -21.86
C ARG A 1146 16.03 -13.10 -23.10
N PRO A 1147 16.97 -14.04 -23.31
CA PRO A 1147 17.61 -14.17 -24.61
C PRO A 1147 16.52 -14.36 -25.66
N SER A 1148 16.52 -13.54 -26.71
CA SER A 1148 15.79 -13.87 -27.91
C SER A 1148 16.33 -15.21 -28.41
N ALA A 1149 15.53 -16.27 -28.29
CA ALA A 1149 15.87 -17.55 -28.89
C ALA A 1149 16.09 -17.31 -30.40
N PRO A 1150 17.26 -17.61 -30.98
CA PRO A 1150 17.46 -17.44 -32.40
C PRO A 1150 16.60 -18.47 -33.14
N GLY A 1151 15.55 -18.00 -33.82
CA GLY A 1151 14.86 -18.74 -34.87
C GLY A 1151 13.83 -19.78 -34.41
N ALA A 1152 12.65 -19.34 -33.98
CA ALA A 1152 11.44 -20.12 -34.24
C ALA A 1152 10.91 -19.71 -35.62
N SER A 1153 11.47 -20.34 -36.66
CA SER A 1153 10.93 -20.28 -38.01
C SER A 1153 9.49 -20.83 -38.03
N ASN A 1154 8.65 -20.15 -38.81
CA ASN A 1154 7.31 -20.55 -39.25
C ASN A 1154 7.05 -22.06 -39.16
N ARG A 1155 6.06 -22.47 -38.36
CA ARG A 1155 5.33 -23.71 -38.64
C ARG A 1155 4.05 -23.34 -39.41
N PRO A 1156 3.84 -23.92 -40.60
CA PRO A 1156 2.65 -23.68 -41.39
C PRO A 1156 1.47 -24.49 -40.85
N ASP A 1157 0.28 -23.99 -41.15
CA ASP A 1157 -0.99 -24.71 -41.09
C ASP A 1157 -0.87 -26.18 -41.50
N ARG A 1158 -1.46 -27.07 -40.69
CA ARG A 1158 -1.96 -28.36 -41.18
C ARG A 1158 -3.31 -28.68 -40.56
N ASN A 1159 -4.30 -28.68 -41.46
CA ASN A 1159 -5.60 -29.31 -41.40
C ASN A 1159 -5.60 -30.75 -40.88
N ASP A 1160 -6.76 -31.10 -40.30
CA ASP A 1160 -7.58 -32.31 -40.43
C ASP A 1160 -6.91 -33.68 -40.66
N GLY A 1161 -7.33 -34.66 -39.85
CA GLY A 1161 -7.26 -36.08 -40.23
C GLY A 1161 -7.35 -37.09 -39.10
N ALA A 1162 -8.59 -37.47 -38.76
CA ALA A 1162 -9.09 -38.79 -38.36
C ALA A 1162 -8.17 -39.89 -37.74
N GLY A 1163 -8.65 -40.48 -36.63
CA GLY A 1163 -8.79 -41.94 -36.49
C GLY A 1163 -7.89 -42.63 -35.48
N GLY A 1164 -8.47 -43.04 -34.34
CA GLY A 1164 -7.87 -43.94 -33.34
C GLY A 1164 -8.61 -43.93 -32.02
#